data_AF-A0A8K0CH29-F1
#
_entry.id   AF-A0A8K0CH29-F1
#
_cell.length_a   1.000
_cell.length_b   1.000
_cell.length_c   1.000
_cell.angle_alpha   90.00
_cell.angle_beta   90.00
_cell.angle_gamma   90.00
#
_symmetry.space_group_name_H-M   'P 1'
#
loop_
_entity.id
_entity.type
_entity.pdbx_description
1 polymer ?
#
loop_
_entity_poly.entity_id
_entity_poly.type
_entity_poly.pdbx_seq_one_letter_code
_entity_poly.pdbx_strand_id
1 'polypeptide(L)'
;MGESSESVSTVGTSDYLRKTATSEDAHSRMVTVKFATNDGKVFTQSYTEQTTIKEIKLILVDVFGVPRDSIVIKKDKSHITDDKRLNQFQLGDYNILEFELVSTKLDYAISAEDAYERFSMPDIITVRVDDSDEEEGYRDVVVEIIDCTINKPFLGGYIHKESGLEYHHGYSQTGPPKPKVPPENKNHRDTQTYFLRNRLLDTSYARATQMTNEEVWIPNVTDKILTAGPYETAEEWEKRRAIEKKVRTIQRYFRAWKIRKALKELSAEYKKRICLEQEMIRFNLEDDANRKKRELIGKVFPRTKADFCMLFAMVDRWKKAEIKRICNSYSGPAKITAFYLLLDKEVQMLRAIENHRQQIKKDIKVQKDREFFRIIGNPIAWNNHYKDWTDQYKDLYIEMDTLETQQGHEYYKIFLSISDENVDLEDRLQALLNVKLLLHDHNCQLSNELVSLIDRACELMVRGLTNKQLDMLMKRIQGLLMKHIKTPECSFGVTNRLLRVKEKLMQNDLFYCNRCQKLKSHADFAIHSGVDKLKVCITCSWDDRVMEPWFDLAPYRFMLRLIRREERTKQSPSSVAFILQDKDIHNIVINIWHGHSAISENNDVYNLRLCRWFRDLPWAPWNCVLLSLEESKAHLKIDKLEEVYDNHFFCRVFNKHELAKTHFRAVLKLEEHFQEFGEYDTKWNEIKKFVDFVAVNSKTKVFLSCH
;
A
#
# COMPACT_ATOMS: atom_id res chain seq x y z
N MET A 1 15.20 -35.94 0.53
CA MET A 1 15.44 -37.40 0.47
C MET A 1 14.13 -38.04 0.82
N GLY A 2 13.45 -38.59 -0.18
CA GLY A 2 12.19 -39.28 0.02
C GLY A 2 12.48 -40.69 0.52
N GLU A 3 11.90 -41.05 1.66
CA GLU A 3 11.86 -42.42 2.14
C GLU A 3 10.49 -42.99 1.76
N SER A 4 10.54 -43.89 0.78
CA SER A 4 9.47 -44.78 0.36
C SER A 4 9.25 -45.84 1.43
N SER A 5 8.11 -45.78 2.11
CA SER A 5 7.62 -46.84 3.00
C SER A 5 7.07 -48.00 2.16
N GLU A 6 7.78 -49.12 2.15
CA GLU A 6 7.31 -50.40 1.62
C GLU A 6 6.18 -50.95 2.50
N SER A 7 4.98 -51.09 1.91
CA SER A 7 3.83 -51.75 2.52
C SER A 7 3.99 -53.27 2.43
N VAL A 8 4.26 -53.91 3.57
CA VAL A 8 4.24 -55.37 3.71
C VAL A 8 2.78 -55.82 3.72
N SER A 9 2.35 -56.47 2.63
CA SER A 9 1.06 -57.12 2.48
C SER A 9 0.99 -58.38 3.34
N THR A 10 0.35 -58.31 4.50
CA THR A 10 -0.02 -59.50 5.28
C THR A 10 -1.25 -60.14 4.63
N VAL A 11 -1.01 -61.26 3.96
CA VAL A 11 -2.01 -62.14 3.36
C VAL A 11 -2.97 -62.63 4.44
N GLY A 12 -4.22 -62.20 4.34
CA GLY A 12 -5.28 -62.55 5.29
C GLY A 12 -5.61 -64.04 5.25
N THR A 13 -5.87 -64.58 6.44
CA THR A 13 -6.32 -65.94 6.78
C THR A 13 -7.60 -66.40 6.08
N SER A 14 -8.20 -65.61 5.18
CA SER A 14 -9.40 -65.96 4.41
C SER A 14 -9.14 -66.90 3.22
N ASP A 15 -7.89 -67.07 2.79
CA ASP A 15 -7.55 -67.85 1.59
C ASP A 15 -7.47 -69.37 1.83
N TYR A 16 -7.37 -69.83 3.08
CA TYR A 16 -7.32 -71.26 3.41
C TYR A 16 -8.71 -71.92 3.50
N LEU A 17 -9.74 -71.19 3.93
CA LEU A 17 -11.13 -71.70 3.94
C LEU A 17 -11.79 -71.71 2.55
N ARG A 18 -11.26 -70.96 1.57
CA ARG A 18 -11.74 -70.98 0.18
C ARG A 18 -11.20 -72.15 -0.66
N LYS A 19 -10.09 -72.77 -0.26
CA LYS A 19 -9.43 -73.83 -1.06
C LYS A 19 -9.95 -75.25 -0.81
N THR A 20 -10.89 -75.46 0.10
CA THR A 20 -11.50 -76.76 0.41
C THR A 20 -13.00 -76.84 0.12
N ALA A 21 -13.55 -75.92 -0.67
CA ALA A 21 -14.93 -75.99 -1.16
C ALA A 21 -14.96 -76.49 -2.60
N THR A 22 -15.09 -77.80 -2.80
CA THR A 22 -15.60 -78.34 -4.06
C THR A 22 -17.09 -77.98 -4.20
N SER A 23 -17.54 -77.73 -5.43
CA SER A 23 -18.86 -77.18 -5.78
C SER A 23 -20.08 -78.08 -5.49
N GLU A 24 -20.01 -78.98 -4.51
CA GLU A 24 -21.11 -79.87 -4.09
C GLU A 24 -21.53 -79.70 -2.60
N ASP A 25 -20.88 -78.85 -1.79
CA ASP A 25 -21.15 -78.70 -0.34
C ASP A 25 -21.99 -77.46 0.06
N ALA A 26 -22.88 -76.99 -0.82
CA ALA A 26 -23.64 -75.74 -0.62
C ALA A 26 -24.80 -75.83 0.41
N HIS A 27 -25.00 -76.96 1.08
CA HIS A 27 -26.03 -77.15 2.12
C HIS A 27 -25.47 -77.76 3.42
N SER A 28 -24.17 -77.60 3.69
CA SER A 28 -23.55 -78.11 4.92
C SER A 28 -23.83 -77.18 6.12
N ARG A 29 -24.33 -77.75 7.22
CA ARG A 29 -24.59 -77.03 8.48
C ARG A 29 -23.27 -76.55 9.10
N MET A 30 -23.29 -75.34 9.65
CA MET A 30 -22.16 -74.74 10.36
C MET A 30 -22.20 -75.10 11.85
N VAL A 31 -21.05 -75.50 12.39
CA VAL A 31 -20.84 -75.84 13.80
C VAL A 31 -19.88 -74.82 14.41
N THR A 32 -20.29 -74.18 15.49
CA THR A 32 -19.44 -73.23 16.22
C THR A 32 -18.65 -73.97 17.28
N VAL A 33 -17.32 -73.93 17.19
CA VAL A 33 -16.43 -74.60 18.13
C VAL A 33 -15.82 -73.56 19.08
N LYS A 34 -16.00 -73.77 20.38
CA LYS A 34 -15.40 -72.99 21.45
C LYS A 34 -14.18 -73.72 22.00
N PHE A 35 -13.02 -73.09 21.91
CA PHE A 35 -11.75 -73.58 22.45
C PHE A 35 -11.45 -72.87 23.77
N ALA A 36 -11.51 -73.61 24.87
CA ALA A 36 -11.02 -73.13 26.16
C ALA A 36 -9.48 -73.23 26.19
N THR A 37 -8.81 -72.09 26.33
CA THR A 37 -7.34 -72.00 26.42
C THR A 37 -6.86 -72.20 27.86
N ASN A 38 -5.56 -72.42 28.05
CA ASN A 38 -4.95 -72.60 29.37
C ASN A 38 -5.18 -71.41 30.32
N ASP A 39 -5.36 -70.20 29.78
CA ASP A 39 -5.55 -68.96 30.54
C ASP A 39 -7.01 -68.78 31.05
N GLY A 40 -7.87 -69.78 30.83
CA GLY A 40 -9.29 -69.76 31.23
C GLY A 40 -10.18 -68.92 30.30
N LYS A 41 -9.62 -68.37 29.22
CA LYS A 41 -10.33 -67.58 28.20
C LYS A 41 -10.74 -68.48 27.03
N VAL A 42 -11.84 -68.12 26.37
CA VAL A 42 -12.45 -68.92 25.30
C VAL A 42 -12.21 -68.23 23.96
N PHE A 43 -11.69 -69.00 22.99
CA PHE A 43 -11.57 -68.60 21.60
C PHE A 43 -12.65 -69.33 20.77
N THR A 44 -13.39 -68.63 19.92
CA THR A 44 -14.54 -69.19 19.20
C THR A 44 -14.39 -69.09 17.69
N GLN A 45 -14.61 -70.18 16.96
CA GLN A 45 -14.56 -70.20 15.50
C GLN A 45 -15.55 -71.20 14.90
N SER A 46 -16.12 -70.87 13.74
CA SER A 46 -17.12 -71.70 13.04
C SER A 46 -16.50 -72.57 11.95
N TYR A 47 -16.93 -73.83 11.86
CA TYR A 47 -16.47 -74.84 10.90
C TYR A 47 -17.65 -75.59 10.27
N THR A 48 -17.46 -76.26 9.13
CA THR A 48 -18.51 -77.11 8.54
C THR A 48 -18.53 -78.50 9.20
N GLU A 49 -19.71 -79.14 9.26
CA GLU A 49 -19.90 -80.46 9.90
C GLU A 49 -18.93 -81.57 9.44
N GLN A 50 -18.44 -81.49 8.19
CA GLN A 50 -17.56 -82.50 7.59
C GLN A 50 -16.07 -82.33 7.94
N THR A 51 -15.68 -81.20 8.54
CA THR A 51 -14.27 -80.93 8.87
C THR A 51 -13.70 -81.90 9.88
N THR A 52 -12.46 -82.31 9.65
CA THR A 52 -11.71 -83.21 10.54
C THR A 52 -10.91 -82.42 11.58
N ILE A 53 -10.64 -83.03 12.73
CA ILE A 53 -9.82 -82.40 13.78
C ILE A 53 -8.41 -82.09 13.29
N LYS A 54 -7.89 -82.88 12.35
CA LYS A 54 -6.64 -82.59 11.66
C LYS A 54 -6.65 -81.24 10.93
N GLU A 55 -7.72 -80.94 10.21
CA GLU A 55 -7.89 -79.67 9.49
C GLU A 55 -8.06 -78.50 10.46
N ILE A 56 -8.82 -78.71 11.53
CA ILE A 56 -8.99 -77.71 12.61
C ILE A 56 -7.63 -77.37 13.24
N LYS A 57 -6.80 -78.37 13.55
CA LYS A 57 -5.45 -78.13 14.08
C LYS A 57 -4.58 -77.33 13.11
N LEU A 58 -4.68 -77.55 11.80
CA LEU A 58 -3.92 -76.76 10.81
C LEU A 58 -4.35 -75.29 10.82
N ILE A 59 -5.64 -75.01 10.95
CA ILE A 59 -6.15 -73.63 11.03
C ILE A 59 -5.67 -72.95 12.32
N LEU A 60 -5.67 -73.68 13.44
CA LEU A 60 -5.23 -73.15 14.73
C LEU A 60 -3.72 -72.87 14.79
N VAL A 61 -2.90 -73.59 13.99
CA VAL A 61 -1.46 -73.28 13.82
C VAL A 61 -1.28 -71.87 13.26
N ASP A 62 -2.07 -71.51 12.25
CA ASP A 62 -1.98 -70.18 11.64
C ASP A 62 -2.53 -69.08 12.57
N VAL A 63 -3.62 -69.35 13.28
CA VAL A 63 -4.25 -68.38 14.21
C VAL A 63 -3.33 -68.05 15.39
N PHE A 64 -2.75 -69.08 16.03
CA PHE A 64 -1.92 -68.88 17.22
C PHE A 64 -0.42 -68.78 16.91
N GLY A 65 0.02 -69.08 15.69
CA GLY A 65 1.44 -69.09 15.31
C GLY A 65 2.26 -70.18 16.01
N VAL A 66 1.62 -71.28 16.43
CA VAL A 66 2.20 -72.36 17.23
C VAL A 66 2.32 -73.63 16.39
N PRO A 67 3.44 -74.39 16.44
CA PRO A 67 3.59 -75.58 15.60
C PRO A 67 2.55 -76.66 15.93
N ARG A 68 2.13 -77.43 14.91
CA ARG A 68 1.06 -78.44 15.02
C ARG A 68 1.31 -79.47 16.13
N ASP A 69 2.57 -79.86 16.32
CA ASP A 69 2.97 -80.87 17.31
C ASP A 69 2.77 -80.39 18.76
N SER A 70 2.66 -79.08 18.97
CA SER A 70 2.38 -78.51 20.29
C SER A 70 0.89 -78.43 20.62
N ILE A 71 -0.01 -78.50 19.63
CA ILE A 71 -1.46 -78.26 19.84
C ILE A 71 -2.18 -79.57 20.13
N VAL A 72 -2.76 -79.67 21.33
CA VAL A 72 -3.57 -80.80 21.76
C VAL A 72 -4.99 -80.36 22.07
N ILE A 73 -5.96 -81.03 21.43
CA ILE A 73 -7.39 -80.79 21.61
C ILE A 73 -7.96 -81.92 22.48
N LYS A 74 -8.67 -81.55 23.55
CA LYS A 74 -9.33 -82.48 24.47
C LYS A 74 -10.83 -82.20 24.55
N LYS A 75 -11.64 -83.24 24.75
CA LYS A 75 -13.05 -83.14 25.14
C LYS A 75 -13.26 -83.98 26.39
N ASP A 76 -13.86 -83.41 27.44
CA ASP A 76 -14.12 -84.08 28.72
C ASP A 76 -12.89 -84.83 29.27
N LYS A 77 -11.71 -84.18 29.21
CA LYS A 77 -10.39 -84.71 29.61
C LYS A 77 -9.84 -85.87 28.78
N SER A 78 -10.53 -86.29 27.71
CA SER A 78 -10.04 -87.30 26.75
C SER A 78 -9.36 -86.65 25.53
N HIS A 79 -8.24 -87.23 25.09
CA HIS A 79 -7.54 -86.77 23.88
C HIS A 79 -8.30 -87.20 22.63
N ILE A 80 -8.51 -86.27 21.71
CA ILE A 80 -9.25 -86.56 20.47
C ILE A 80 -8.27 -86.91 19.33
N THR A 81 -8.57 -87.99 18.62
CA THR A 81 -7.79 -88.44 17.46
C THR A 81 -8.04 -87.57 16.24
N ASP A 82 -6.99 -87.30 15.47
CA ASP A 82 -6.98 -86.37 14.33
C ASP A 82 -7.98 -86.72 13.21
N ASP A 83 -8.37 -88.00 13.07
CA ASP A 83 -9.23 -88.49 11.97
C ASP A 83 -10.75 -88.33 12.24
N LYS A 84 -11.14 -87.90 13.44
CA LYS A 84 -12.57 -87.70 13.78
C LYS A 84 -13.12 -86.44 13.11
N ARG A 85 -14.35 -86.53 12.61
CA ARG A 85 -15.11 -85.42 12.01
C ARG A 85 -16.04 -84.76 13.03
N LEU A 86 -16.38 -83.48 12.82
CA LEU A 86 -17.24 -82.74 13.76
C LEU A 86 -18.65 -83.33 13.91
N ASN A 87 -19.22 -83.91 12.84
CA ASN A 87 -20.53 -84.59 12.89
C ASN A 87 -20.57 -85.86 13.77
N GLN A 88 -19.41 -86.42 14.15
CA GLN A 88 -19.33 -87.59 15.02
C GLN A 88 -19.47 -87.23 16.51
N PHE A 89 -19.49 -85.94 16.84
CA PHE A 89 -19.77 -85.45 18.19
C PHE A 89 -21.26 -85.10 18.34
N GLN A 90 -21.82 -85.31 19.52
CA GLN A 90 -23.18 -84.85 19.83
C GLN A 90 -23.23 -83.31 19.73
N LEU A 91 -23.93 -82.81 18.72
CA LEU A 91 -24.23 -81.40 18.52
C LEU A 91 -25.46 -81.04 19.37
N GLY A 92 -25.33 -80.07 20.28
CA GLY A 92 -26.48 -79.55 21.03
C GLY A 92 -27.39 -78.68 20.17
N ASP A 93 -28.53 -78.23 20.72
CA ASP A 93 -29.63 -77.53 20.02
C ASP A 93 -29.22 -76.26 19.23
N TYR A 94 -28.01 -75.74 19.44
CA TYR A 94 -27.46 -74.55 18.76
C TYR A 94 -26.19 -74.83 17.93
N ASN A 95 -25.88 -76.10 17.61
CA ASN A 95 -24.67 -76.51 16.87
C ASN A 95 -23.36 -75.99 17.49
N ILE A 96 -23.26 -76.00 18.82
CA ILE A 96 -22.06 -75.56 19.55
C ILE A 96 -21.31 -76.78 20.10
N LEU A 97 -19.99 -76.83 19.89
CA LEU A 97 -19.09 -77.80 20.52
C LEU A 97 -18.04 -77.08 21.35
N GLU A 98 -17.73 -77.63 22.52
CA GLU A 98 -16.69 -77.09 23.41
C GLU A 98 -15.53 -78.07 23.49
N PHE A 99 -14.32 -77.57 23.26
CA PHE A 99 -13.06 -78.30 23.35
C PHE A 99 -12.05 -77.53 24.21
N GLU A 100 -11.18 -78.25 24.91
CA GLU A 100 -10.02 -77.68 25.60
C GLU A 100 -8.80 -77.71 24.67
N LEU A 101 -8.11 -76.58 24.56
CA LEU A 101 -6.94 -76.39 23.72
C LEU A 101 -5.72 -76.16 24.61
N VAL A 102 -4.82 -77.15 24.61
CA VAL A 102 -3.65 -77.18 25.50
C VAL A 102 -2.37 -77.27 24.67
N SER A 103 -1.38 -76.44 25.02
CA SER A 103 -0.02 -76.56 24.48
C SER A 103 0.81 -77.57 25.27
N THR A 104 1.57 -78.44 24.58
CA THR A 104 2.49 -79.39 25.23
C THR A 104 3.84 -78.77 25.60
N LYS A 105 4.21 -77.61 25.05
CA LYS A 105 5.49 -76.94 25.28
C LYS A 105 5.27 -75.57 25.93
N LEU A 106 6.00 -75.28 27.02
CA LEU A 106 5.92 -74.01 27.75
C LEU A 106 6.34 -72.80 26.92
N ASP A 107 7.23 -72.98 25.93
CA ASP A 107 7.73 -71.90 25.07
C ASP A 107 6.67 -71.39 24.08
N TYR A 108 5.60 -72.16 23.84
CA TYR A 108 4.51 -71.82 22.94
C TYR A 108 3.20 -71.71 23.73
N ALA A 109 3.02 -70.58 24.42
CA ALA A 109 1.80 -70.27 25.13
C ALA A 109 0.67 -69.96 24.15
N ILE A 110 -0.52 -70.52 24.38
CA ILE A 110 -1.70 -70.25 23.57
C ILE A 110 -2.60 -69.28 24.34
N SER A 111 -2.52 -67.99 23.98
CA SER A 111 -3.33 -66.91 24.56
C SER A 111 -4.47 -66.53 23.62
N ALA A 112 -5.69 -66.46 24.15
CA ALA A 112 -6.86 -66.00 23.39
C ALA A 112 -6.80 -64.49 23.08
N GLU A 113 -6.15 -63.68 23.92
CA GLU A 113 -6.07 -62.23 23.72
C GLU A 113 -5.20 -61.86 22.52
N ASP A 114 -4.05 -62.52 22.37
CA ASP A 114 -3.16 -62.32 21.23
C ASP A 114 -3.84 -62.69 19.91
N ALA A 115 -4.72 -63.70 19.94
CA ALA A 115 -5.51 -64.10 18.77
C ALA A 115 -6.56 -63.03 18.40
N TYR A 116 -7.20 -62.39 19.38
CA TYR A 116 -8.17 -61.32 19.13
C TYR A 116 -7.52 -59.98 18.77
N GLU A 117 -6.35 -59.62 19.33
CA GLU A 117 -5.62 -58.39 18.97
C GLU A 117 -5.18 -58.38 17.50
N ARG A 118 -4.85 -59.56 16.95
CA ARG A 118 -4.51 -59.72 15.52
C ARG A 118 -5.73 -59.82 14.62
N PHE A 119 -6.93 -59.96 15.19
CA PHE A 119 -8.18 -59.96 14.44
C PHE A 119 -8.59 -58.51 14.16
N SER A 120 -8.47 -58.10 12.90
CA SER A 120 -9.13 -56.88 12.43
C SER A 120 -10.63 -57.02 12.63
N MET A 121 -11.27 -56.11 13.38
CA MET A 121 -12.73 -56.06 13.43
C MET A 121 -13.26 -55.84 12.00
N PRO A 122 -14.24 -56.62 11.53
CA PRO A 122 -14.84 -56.39 10.23
C PRO A 122 -15.69 -55.11 10.28
N ASP A 123 -15.51 -54.23 9.29
CA ASP A 123 -16.25 -52.97 9.16
C ASP A 123 -17.76 -53.19 8.97
N ILE A 124 -18.17 -54.41 8.60
CA ILE A 124 -19.54 -54.78 8.28
C ILE A 124 -19.85 -56.15 8.87
N ILE A 125 -20.93 -56.25 9.64
CA ILE A 125 -21.49 -57.53 10.12
C ILE A 125 -22.89 -57.73 9.56
N THR A 126 -23.21 -58.95 9.14
CA THR A 126 -24.58 -59.35 8.76
C THR A 126 -25.24 -60.05 9.94
N VAL A 127 -26.29 -59.46 10.49
CA VAL A 127 -27.02 -59.94 11.66
C VAL A 127 -28.36 -60.52 11.21
N ARG A 128 -28.63 -61.79 11.53
CA ARG A 128 -29.96 -62.39 11.40
C ARG A 128 -30.89 -61.84 12.46
N VAL A 129 -32.00 -61.27 12.03
CA VAL A 129 -33.08 -60.80 12.89
C VAL A 129 -34.32 -61.60 12.54
N ASP A 130 -34.94 -62.25 13.52
CA ASP A 130 -36.20 -62.97 13.32
C ASP A 130 -37.27 -61.96 12.87
N ASP A 131 -37.88 -62.20 11.71
CA ASP A 131 -38.92 -61.34 11.13
C ASP A 131 -40.05 -62.25 10.67
N SER A 132 -41.19 -62.17 11.36
CA SER A 132 -42.32 -63.10 11.19
C SER A 132 -43.04 -62.98 9.84
N ASP A 133 -42.67 -61.99 9.03
CA ASP A 133 -43.31 -61.63 7.76
C ASP A 133 -42.56 -62.16 6.52
N GLU A 134 -41.40 -62.82 6.67
CA GLU A 134 -40.66 -63.47 5.58
C GLU A 134 -40.87 -65.00 5.56
N GLU A 135 -40.91 -65.62 4.37
CA GLU A 135 -41.26 -67.06 4.20
C GLU A 135 -40.33 -68.03 4.94
N GLU A 136 -39.11 -67.61 5.28
CA GLU A 136 -38.13 -68.40 6.07
C GLU A 136 -38.05 -67.98 7.56
N GLY A 137 -38.77 -66.94 7.99
CA GLY A 137 -38.90 -66.49 9.38
C GLY A 137 -37.77 -65.60 9.94
N TYR A 138 -36.79 -65.20 9.14
CA TYR A 138 -35.69 -64.31 9.55
C TYR A 138 -35.19 -63.44 8.37
N ARG A 139 -34.66 -62.25 8.67
CA ARG A 139 -34.01 -61.31 7.72
C ARG A 139 -32.55 -61.06 8.10
N ASP A 140 -31.63 -61.06 7.12
CA ASP A 140 -30.23 -60.67 7.32
C ASP A 140 -30.05 -59.15 7.17
N VAL A 141 -29.64 -58.45 8.23
CA VAL A 141 -29.38 -56.99 8.25
C VAL A 141 -27.88 -56.70 8.27
N VAL A 142 -27.42 -55.92 7.31
CA VAL A 142 -26.02 -55.47 7.22
C VAL A 142 -25.81 -54.25 8.14
N VAL A 143 -24.94 -54.36 9.14
CA VAL A 143 -24.59 -53.30 10.10
C VAL A 143 -23.13 -52.88 9.91
N GLU A 144 -22.90 -51.60 9.67
CA GLU A 144 -21.55 -51.02 9.60
C GLU A 144 -21.05 -50.67 11.01
N ILE A 145 -19.84 -51.12 11.36
CA ILE A 145 -19.17 -50.83 12.63
C ILE A 145 -18.13 -49.73 12.38
N ILE A 146 -18.29 -48.59 13.06
CA ILE A 146 -17.35 -47.48 12.99
C ILE A 146 -16.42 -47.52 14.19
N ASP A 147 -15.14 -47.80 13.97
CA ASP A 147 -14.13 -47.67 15.01
C ASP A 147 -13.86 -46.18 15.31
N CYS A 148 -14.11 -45.77 16.56
CA CYS A 148 -13.95 -44.39 17.04
C CYS A 148 -12.74 -44.25 17.98
N THR A 149 -11.67 -45.01 17.77
CA THR A 149 -10.42 -44.87 18.53
C THR A 149 -9.75 -43.51 18.22
N ILE A 150 -9.75 -42.60 19.20
CA ILE A 150 -9.13 -41.26 19.04
C ILE A 150 -7.62 -41.36 19.30
N ASN A 151 -6.82 -41.15 18.25
CA ASN A 151 -5.38 -40.91 18.41
C ASN A 151 -5.14 -39.53 19.02
N LYS A 152 -4.75 -39.51 20.29
CA LYS A 152 -4.61 -38.28 21.06
C LYS A 152 -3.38 -37.47 20.61
N PRO A 153 -3.53 -36.20 20.17
CA PRO A 153 -2.39 -35.38 19.78
C PRO A 153 -1.55 -34.92 20.98
N PHE A 154 -0.24 -34.82 20.81
CA PHE A 154 0.69 -34.31 21.83
C PHE A 154 0.56 -32.79 22.00
N LEU A 155 -0.29 -32.36 22.94
CA LEU A 155 -0.55 -30.94 23.24
C LEU A 155 0.38 -30.36 24.33
N GLY A 156 1.40 -31.12 24.75
CA GLY A 156 2.35 -30.74 25.80
C GLY A 156 2.58 -31.86 26.81
N GLY A 157 3.81 -31.96 27.30
CA GLY A 157 4.24 -33.06 28.15
C GLY A 157 5.76 -33.25 28.14
N TYR A 158 6.20 -34.40 28.63
CA TYR A 158 7.61 -34.83 28.58
C TYR A 158 7.77 -35.96 27.56
N ILE A 159 8.85 -35.92 26.79
CA ILE A 159 9.21 -37.01 25.88
C ILE A 159 10.46 -37.67 26.45
N HIS A 160 10.38 -38.96 26.70
CA HIS A 160 11.56 -39.72 27.10
C HIS A 160 12.49 -39.87 25.90
N LYS A 161 13.74 -39.40 26.01
CA LYS A 161 14.66 -39.32 24.86
C LYS A 161 15.04 -40.67 24.27
N GLU A 162 15.16 -41.71 25.11
CA GLU A 162 15.67 -43.02 24.67
C GLU A 162 14.56 -43.97 24.22
N SER A 163 13.40 -43.93 24.88
CA SER A 163 12.26 -44.81 24.57
C SER A 163 11.23 -44.16 23.66
N GLY A 164 11.33 -42.84 23.43
CA GLY A 164 10.34 -42.07 22.66
C GLY A 164 8.97 -41.95 23.33
N LEU A 165 8.81 -42.42 24.58
CA LEU A 165 7.52 -42.45 25.25
C LEU A 165 7.04 -41.04 25.59
N GLU A 166 5.79 -40.74 25.21
CA GLU A 166 5.17 -39.45 25.42
C GLU A 166 4.35 -39.42 26.73
N TYR A 167 4.77 -38.57 27.67
CA TYR A 167 4.03 -38.31 28.90
C TYR A 167 3.22 -37.03 28.74
N HIS A 168 1.95 -37.16 28.37
CA HIS A 168 1.05 -36.02 28.21
C HIS A 168 0.68 -35.37 29.56
N HIS A 169 0.52 -34.05 29.58
CA HIS A 169 0.02 -33.35 30.77
C HIS A 169 -1.38 -33.82 31.19
N GLY A 170 -1.67 -33.82 32.50
CA GLY A 170 -2.98 -34.22 33.05
C GLY A 170 -4.17 -33.45 32.45
N TYR A 171 -3.99 -32.19 32.08
CA TYR A 171 -5.00 -31.36 31.40
C TYR A 171 -5.48 -31.92 30.04
N SER A 172 -4.72 -32.82 29.44
CA SER A 172 -5.09 -33.46 28.17
C SER A 172 -5.83 -34.79 28.34
N GLN A 173 -6.02 -35.28 29.57
CA GLN A 173 -6.65 -36.59 29.84
C GLN A 173 -8.16 -36.58 29.59
N THR A 174 -8.83 -35.45 29.76
CA THR A 174 -10.22 -35.26 29.35
C THR A 174 -10.27 -34.70 27.93
N GLY A 175 -11.21 -35.19 27.10
CA GLY A 175 -11.44 -34.62 25.78
C GLY A 175 -11.73 -33.13 25.84
N PRO A 176 -11.46 -32.37 24.76
CA PRO A 176 -11.68 -30.92 24.78
C PRO A 176 -13.14 -30.61 25.13
N PRO A 177 -13.40 -29.63 26.03
CA PRO A 177 -14.77 -29.21 26.31
C PRO A 177 -15.43 -28.75 25.01
N LYS A 178 -16.73 -29.03 24.87
CA LYS A 178 -17.51 -28.60 23.69
C LYS A 178 -17.29 -27.10 23.47
N PRO A 179 -16.91 -26.67 22.25
CA PRO A 179 -16.62 -25.28 22.00
C PRO A 179 -17.86 -24.44 22.31
N LYS A 180 -17.70 -23.37 23.11
CA LYS A 180 -18.79 -22.47 23.51
C LYS A 180 -19.48 -21.79 22.32
N VAL A 181 -18.79 -21.72 21.18
CA VAL A 181 -19.24 -21.04 19.96
C VAL A 181 -19.08 -22.00 18.78
N PRO A 182 -20.12 -22.18 17.94
CA PRO A 182 -20.04 -22.96 16.71
C PRO A 182 -18.92 -22.46 15.77
N PRO A 183 -18.31 -23.33 14.95
CA PRO A 183 -17.25 -22.95 14.02
C PRO A 183 -17.63 -21.80 13.08
N GLU A 184 -18.90 -21.76 12.68
CA GLU A 184 -19.48 -20.76 11.77
C GLU A 184 -19.45 -19.33 12.34
N ASN A 185 -19.41 -19.18 13.67
CA ASN A 185 -19.41 -17.89 14.35
C ASN A 185 -18.00 -17.41 14.77
N LYS A 186 -16.94 -18.09 14.31
CA LYS A 186 -15.54 -17.71 14.60
C LYS A 186 -14.99 -16.80 13.48
N ASN A 187 -15.19 -15.49 13.63
CA ASN A 187 -14.85 -14.49 12.59
C ASN A 187 -13.46 -13.85 12.71
N HIS A 188 -12.53 -14.43 13.47
CA HIS A 188 -11.17 -13.88 13.59
C HIS A 188 -10.12 -14.93 13.21
N ARG A 189 -9.11 -14.50 12.44
CA ARG A 189 -7.97 -15.31 11.98
C ARG A 189 -6.72 -15.07 12.82
N ASP A 190 -6.78 -14.18 13.80
CA ASP A 190 -5.61 -13.73 14.53
C ASP A 190 -5.11 -14.83 15.48
N THR A 191 -3.91 -15.31 15.22
CA THR A 191 -3.17 -16.20 16.10
C THR A 191 -1.98 -15.44 16.68
N GLN A 192 -1.73 -15.61 17.97
CA GLN A 192 -0.57 -15.01 18.63
C GLN A 192 0.70 -15.71 18.10
N THR A 193 1.59 -14.96 17.45
CA THR A 193 2.90 -15.48 17.04
C THR A 193 3.78 -15.66 18.27
N TYR A 194 4.01 -16.93 18.67
CA TYR A 194 4.84 -17.26 19.82
C TYR A 194 6.08 -18.06 19.41
N PHE A 195 7.23 -17.74 20.02
CA PHE A 195 8.46 -18.50 19.82
C PHE A 195 8.52 -19.70 20.76
N LEU A 196 8.13 -20.88 20.26
CA LEU A 196 8.26 -22.14 21.00
C LEU A 196 9.75 -22.48 21.20
N ARG A 197 10.14 -22.78 22.44
CA ARG A 197 11.49 -23.26 22.78
C ARG A 197 11.39 -24.51 23.63
N ASN A 198 12.04 -25.58 23.19
CA ASN A 198 12.14 -26.80 23.96
C ASN A 198 13.15 -26.59 25.10
N ARG A 199 12.76 -26.96 26.32
CA ARG A 199 13.65 -26.95 27.49
C ARG A 199 13.94 -28.38 27.90
N LEU A 200 15.21 -28.66 28.16
CA LEU A 200 15.63 -29.93 28.73
C LEU A 200 15.47 -29.85 30.25
N LEU A 201 14.77 -30.82 30.83
CA LEU A 201 14.67 -31.03 32.27
C LEU A 201 15.35 -32.37 32.58
N ASP A 202 16.20 -32.38 33.60
CA ASP A 202 16.81 -33.60 34.12
C ASP A 202 16.17 -33.91 35.49
N THR A 203 15.68 -35.14 35.68
CA THR A 203 15.06 -35.57 36.93
C THR A 203 16.05 -36.42 37.71
N SER A 204 16.12 -36.24 39.03
CA SER A 204 17.00 -37.05 39.87
C SER A 204 16.59 -38.52 39.81
N TYR A 205 17.48 -39.40 39.34
CA TYR A 205 17.28 -40.84 39.34
C TYR A 205 18.15 -41.48 40.42
N ALA A 206 17.55 -42.30 41.28
CA ALA A 206 18.28 -43.03 42.31
C ALA A 206 18.78 -44.37 41.75
N ARG A 207 20.06 -44.69 41.99
CA ARG A 207 20.63 -46.02 41.72
C ARG A 207 21.01 -46.65 43.06
N ALA A 208 20.55 -47.87 43.30
CA ALA A 208 20.99 -48.69 44.42
C ALA A 208 22.01 -49.72 43.92
N THR A 209 23.07 -49.94 44.68
CA THR A 209 24.06 -51.00 44.45
C THR A 209 24.03 -51.92 45.65
N GLN A 210 23.77 -53.20 45.43
CA GLN A 210 23.83 -54.21 46.47
C GLN A 210 25.09 -55.06 46.27
N MET A 211 25.87 -55.23 47.34
CA MET A 211 27.04 -56.11 47.32
C MET A 211 26.58 -57.57 47.31
N THR A 212 27.29 -58.43 46.58
CA THR A 212 27.01 -59.88 46.56
C THR A 212 27.24 -60.46 47.96
N ASN A 213 26.23 -61.12 48.53
CA ASN A 213 26.30 -61.82 49.82
C ASN A 213 25.81 -63.26 49.64
N GLU A 214 26.38 -64.20 50.39
CA GLU A 214 26.05 -65.63 50.32
C GLU A 214 24.62 -65.93 50.80
N GLU A 215 24.09 -65.13 51.72
CA GLU A 215 22.74 -65.32 52.29
C GLU A 215 21.58 -64.78 51.43
N VAL A 216 21.87 -63.89 50.46
CA VAL A 216 20.84 -63.26 49.61
C VAL A 216 21.27 -63.32 48.15
N TRP A 217 20.60 -64.19 47.39
CA TRP A 217 20.88 -64.36 45.96
C TRP A 217 20.17 -63.30 45.12
N ILE A 218 20.96 -62.52 44.37
CA ILE A 218 20.47 -61.53 43.39
C ILE A 218 21.00 -61.93 42.01
N PRO A 219 20.15 -61.96 40.98
CA PRO A 219 20.54 -62.39 39.63
C PRO A 219 21.37 -61.33 38.87
N ASN A 220 22.58 -61.68 38.46
CA ASN A 220 23.51 -60.82 37.68
C ASN A 220 23.19 -60.78 36.16
N VAL A 221 21.92 -60.96 35.78
CA VAL A 221 21.51 -61.24 34.38
C VAL A 221 21.74 -60.05 33.43
N THR A 222 21.76 -58.82 33.96
CA THR A 222 21.94 -57.59 33.15
C THR A 222 23.31 -56.93 33.32
N ASP A 223 24.20 -57.53 34.10
CA ASP A 223 25.52 -56.98 34.39
C ASP A 223 26.47 -57.12 33.19
N LYS A 224 27.37 -56.14 33.00
CA LYS A 224 28.36 -56.13 31.93
C LYS A 224 29.77 -56.04 32.50
N ILE A 225 30.65 -56.94 32.09
CA ILE A 225 32.08 -56.90 32.43
C ILE A 225 32.78 -55.97 31.43
N LEU A 226 33.35 -54.87 31.93
CA LEU A 226 34.07 -53.88 31.12
C LEU A 226 35.58 -53.97 31.36
N THR A 227 36.38 -53.90 30.29
CA THR A 227 37.84 -53.81 30.37
C THR A 227 38.26 -52.34 30.45
N ALA A 228 39.16 -52.01 31.38
CA ALA A 228 39.65 -50.63 31.53
C ALA A 228 40.55 -50.24 30.36
N GLY A 229 40.25 -49.10 29.72
CA GLY A 229 41.13 -48.45 28.75
C GLY A 229 42.28 -47.67 29.43
N PRO A 230 43.23 -47.12 28.66
CA PRO A 230 44.28 -46.29 29.22
C PRO A 230 43.67 -45.07 29.93
N TYR A 231 44.03 -44.90 31.20
CA TYR A 231 43.59 -43.75 31.99
C TYR A 231 44.30 -42.50 31.50
N GLU A 232 43.53 -41.48 31.13
CA GLU A 232 44.09 -40.17 30.83
C GLU A 232 44.17 -39.34 32.10
N THR A 233 45.37 -38.82 32.37
CA THR A 233 45.55 -37.91 33.50
C THR A 233 44.92 -36.54 33.22
N ALA A 234 44.51 -35.82 34.27
CA ALA A 234 43.90 -34.50 34.12
C ALA A 234 44.78 -33.52 33.31
N GLU A 235 46.10 -33.60 33.45
CA GLU A 235 47.06 -32.76 32.72
C GLU A 235 47.12 -33.08 31.22
N GLU A 236 47.09 -34.36 30.84
CA GLU A 236 47.05 -34.79 29.43
C GLU A 236 45.74 -34.35 28.78
N TRP A 237 44.64 -34.44 29.52
CA TRP A 237 43.32 -34.02 29.09
C TRP A 237 43.25 -32.51 28.83
N GLU A 238 43.79 -31.69 29.72
CA GLU A 238 43.88 -30.23 29.57
C GLU A 238 44.78 -29.83 28.39
N LYS A 239 45.96 -30.46 28.27
CA LYS A 239 46.90 -30.22 27.16
C LYS A 239 46.27 -30.57 25.82
N ARG A 240 45.57 -31.69 25.69
CA ARG A 240 44.86 -32.07 24.46
C ARG A 240 43.75 -31.08 24.11
N ARG A 241 42.99 -30.62 25.11
CA ARG A 241 41.86 -29.73 24.89
C ARG A 241 42.31 -28.32 24.48
N ALA A 242 43.46 -27.88 24.97
CA ALA A 242 44.15 -26.63 24.63
C ALA A 242 43.19 -25.43 24.54
N ILE A 243 42.34 -25.29 25.58
CA ILE A 243 41.19 -24.38 25.60
C ILE A 243 41.66 -22.95 25.35
N GLU A 244 42.73 -22.50 26.00
CA GLU A 244 43.26 -21.14 25.84
C GLU A 244 43.62 -20.80 24.39
N LYS A 245 44.29 -21.71 23.67
CA LYS A 245 44.68 -21.51 22.27
C LYS A 245 43.45 -21.39 21.37
N LYS A 246 42.43 -22.22 21.62
CA LYS A 246 41.15 -22.17 20.89
C LYS A 246 40.40 -20.87 21.18
N VAL A 247 40.33 -20.45 22.45
CA VAL A 247 39.71 -19.20 22.86
C VAL A 247 40.40 -17.99 22.22
N ARG A 248 41.74 -17.91 22.24
CA ARG A 248 42.50 -16.84 21.57
C ARG A 248 42.23 -16.80 20.07
N THR A 249 42.12 -17.97 19.44
CA THR A 249 41.81 -18.10 18.01
C THR A 249 40.41 -17.58 17.69
N ILE A 250 39.40 -17.97 18.48
CA ILE A 250 38.02 -17.49 18.35
C ILE A 250 37.95 -15.98 18.57
N GLN A 251 38.60 -15.46 19.62
CA GLN A 251 38.64 -14.02 19.89
C GLN A 251 39.28 -13.23 18.76
N ARG A 252 40.38 -13.74 18.17
CA ARG A 252 41.03 -13.12 17.00
C ARG A 252 40.08 -13.04 15.81
N TYR A 253 39.42 -14.16 15.46
CA TYR A 253 38.47 -14.17 14.35
C TYR A 253 37.23 -13.32 14.63
N PHE A 254 36.74 -13.30 15.86
CA PHE A 254 35.61 -12.47 16.25
C PHE A 254 35.92 -10.97 16.16
N ARG A 255 37.10 -10.54 16.62
CA ARG A 255 37.58 -9.16 16.47
C ARG A 255 37.69 -8.77 14.99
N ALA A 256 38.27 -9.64 14.16
CA ALA A 256 38.37 -9.43 12.72
C ALA A 256 36.99 -9.34 12.04
N TRP A 257 36.06 -10.24 12.40
CA TRP A 257 34.69 -10.21 11.91
C TRP A 257 33.95 -8.93 12.31
N LYS A 258 34.09 -8.48 13.56
CA LYS A 258 33.48 -7.23 14.05
C LYS A 258 33.95 -6.01 13.24
N ILE A 259 35.25 -5.92 12.95
CA ILE A 259 35.82 -4.85 12.12
C ILE A 259 35.29 -4.94 10.67
N ARG A 260 35.28 -6.13 10.06
CA ARG A 260 34.75 -6.31 8.69
C ARG A 260 33.27 -5.95 8.59
N LYS A 261 32.47 -6.32 9.60
CA LYS A 261 31.05 -5.95 9.68
C LYS A 261 30.88 -4.43 9.73
N ALA A 262 31.60 -3.76 10.63
CA ALA A 262 31.57 -2.30 10.74
C ALA A 262 32.04 -1.61 9.44
N LEU A 263 33.10 -2.13 8.79
CA LEU A 263 33.58 -1.60 7.51
C LEU A 263 32.59 -1.81 6.37
N LYS A 264 31.86 -2.94 6.36
CA LYS A 264 30.78 -3.20 5.41
C LYS A 264 29.65 -2.19 5.60
N GLU A 265 29.24 -1.92 6.84
CA GLU A 265 28.22 -0.93 7.17
C GLU A 265 28.67 0.49 6.77
N LEU A 266 29.89 0.89 7.11
CA LEU A 266 30.46 2.19 6.74
C LEU A 266 30.58 2.37 5.22
N SER A 267 31.04 1.33 4.51
CA SER A 267 31.16 1.38 3.05
C SER A 267 29.81 1.42 2.34
N ALA A 268 28.77 0.78 2.92
CA ALA A 268 27.40 0.88 2.41
C ALA A 268 26.85 2.30 2.60
N GLU A 269 27.04 2.91 3.77
CA GLU A 269 26.69 4.31 4.05
C GLU A 269 27.43 5.28 3.11
N TYR A 270 28.74 5.09 2.90
CA TYR A 270 29.52 5.92 1.99
C TYR A 270 29.02 5.82 0.54
N LYS A 271 28.77 4.59 0.05
CA LYS A 271 28.19 4.38 -1.29
C LYS A 271 26.80 5.00 -1.42
N LYS A 272 25.98 4.90 -0.38
CA LYS A 272 24.65 5.54 -0.32
C LYS A 272 24.78 7.07 -0.44
N ARG A 273 25.71 7.70 0.27
CA ARG A 273 25.96 9.16 0.17
C ARG A 273 26.37 9.58 -1.24
N ILE A 274 27.28 8.84 -1.88
CA ILE A 274 27.68 9.12 -3.28
C ILE A 274 26.49 8.97 -4.22
N CYS A 275 25.69 7.92 -4.06
CA CYS A 275 24.49 7.70 -4.87
C CYS A 275 23.52 8.87 -4.76
N LEU A 276 23.23 9.32 -3.53
CA LEU A 276 22.37 10.47 -3.26
C LEU A 276 22.95 11.77 -3.84
N GLU A 277 24.26 11.99 -3.76
CA GLU A 277 24.91 13.16 -4.35
C GLU A 277 24.79 13.16 -5.88
N GLN A 278 25.01 12.00 -6.52
CA GLN A 278 24.85 11.84 -7.97
C GLN A 278 23.40 12.02 -8.42
N GLU A 279 22.44 11.45 -7.69
CA GLU A 279 21.00 11.64 -7.93
C GLU A 279 20.60 13.11 -7.79
N MET A 280 21.10 13.81 -6.76
CA MET A 280 20.85 15.23 -6.57
C MET A 280 21.42 16.07 -7.72
N ILE A 281 22.63 15.77 -8.19
CA ILE A 281 23.23 16.45 -9.34
C ILE A 281 22.39 16.22 -10.60
N ARG A 282 21.99 14.97 -10.87
CA ARG A 282 21.12 14.62 -12.02
C ARG A 282 19.79 15.35 -11.96
N PHE A 283 19.14 15.34 -10.79
CA PHE A 283 17.89 16.05 -10.57
C PHE A 283 18.03 17.55 -10.84
N ASN A 284 19.11 18.17 -10.34
CA ASN A 284 19.33 19.61 -10.55
C ASN A 284 19.60 19.95 -12.03
N LEU A 285 20.35 19.11 -12.76
CA LEU A 285 20.56 19.26 -14.19
C LEU A 285 19.25 19.13 -14.98
N GLU A 286 18.41 18.18 -14.61
CA GLU A 286 17.11 17.96 -15.24
C GLU A 286 16.13 19.12 -14.94
N ASP A 287 16.09 19.61 -13.70
CA ASP A 287 15.27 20.78 -13.33
C ASP A 287 15.73 22.04 -14.07
N ASP A 288 17.05 22.25 -14.22
CA ASP A 288 17.59 23.35 -15.03
C ASP A 288 17.24 23.22 -16.52
N ALA A 289 17.32 22.01 -17.08
CA ALA A 289 16.91 21.76 -18.46
C ALA A 289 15.40 22.00 -18.64
N ASN A 290 14.58 21.54 -17.71
CA ASN A 290 13.13 21.75 -17.71
C ASN A 290 12.76 23.23 -17.53
N ARG A 291 13.51 23.97 -16.71
CA ARG A 291 13.37 25.43 -16.59
C ARG A 291 13.66 26.12 -17.91
N LYS A 292 14.79 25.83 -18.56
CA LYS A 292 15.15 26.40 -19.88
C LYS A 292 14.09 26.08 -20.94
N LYS A 293 13.55 24.86 -20.95
CA LYS A 293 12.42 24.47 -21.82
C LYS A 293 11.18 25.31 -21.54
N ARG A 294 10.78 25.50 -20.29
CA ARG A 294 9.61 26.33 -19.93
C ARG A 294 9.80 27.79 -20.32
N GLU A 295 10.98 28.36 -20.10
CA GLU A 295 11.30 29.73 -20.53
C GLU A 295 11.26 29.87 -22.05
N LEU A 296 11.78 28.87 -22.79
CA LEU A 296 11.69 28.84 -24.25
C LEU A 296 10.23 28.80 -24.72
N ILE A 297 9.41 27.92 -24.12
CA ILE A 297 7.98 27.83 -24.43
C ILE A 297 7.28 29.16 -24.12
N GLY A 298 7.58 29.80 -22.97
CA GLY A 298 6.99 31.09 -22.61
C GLY A 298 7.36 32.22 -23.59
N LYS A 299 8.56 32.18 -24.17
CA LYS A 299 9.00 33.15 -25.19
C LYS A 299 8.36 32.92 -26.56
N VAL A 300 8.16 31.67 -26.96
CA VAL A 300 7.59 31.32 -28.29
C VAL A 300 6.06 31.34 -28.26
N PHE A 301 5.46 30.85 -27.17
CA PHE A 301 4.02 30.71 -26.98
C PHE A 301 3.60 31.32 -25.64
N PRO A 302 3.60 32.66 -25.51
CA PRO A 302 3.18 33.33 -24.29
C PRO A 302 1.72 32.94 -23.98
N ARG A 303 1.38 32.58 -22.74
CA ARG A 303 -0.02 32.30 -22.36
C ARG A 303 -0.44 33.05 -21.11
N THR A 304 0.49 33.19 -20.17
CA THR A 304 0.26 33.84 -18.90
C THR A 304 0.62 35.31 -18.96
N LYS A 305 0.10 36.11 -18.03
CA LYS A 305 0.50 37.51 -17.89
C LYS A 305 2.02 37.66 -17.63
N ALA A 306 2.62 36.70 -16.93
CA ALA A 306 4.06 36.70 -16.66
C ALA A 306 4.88 36.52 -17.95
N ASP A 307 4.44 35.67 -18.87
CA ASP A 307 5.10 35.48 -20.17
C ASP A 307 5.05 36.77 -20.99
N PHE A 308 3.92 37.49 -20.97
CA PHE A 308 3.82 38.80 -21.60
C PHE A 308 4.72 39.85 -20.94
N CYS A 309 4.79 39.90 -19.61
CA CYS A 309 5.73 40.78 -18.91
C CYS A 309 7.19 40.48 -19.29
N MET A 310 7.54 39.19 -19.46
CA MET A 310 8.86 38.79 -19.93
C MET A 310 9.14 39.30 -21.35
N LEU A 311 8.20 39.15 -22.28
CA LEU A 311 8.34 39.65 -23.65
C LEU A 311 8.50 41.18 -23.69
N PHE A 312 7.68 41.91 -22.92
CA PHE A 312 7.82 43.35 -22.79
C PHE A 312 9.18 43.75 -22.19
N ALA A 313 9.63 43.06 -21.13
CA ALA A 313 10.93 43.29 -20.53
C ALA A 313 12.08 43.00 -21.53
N MET A 314 11.95 42.00 -22.40
CA MET A 314 12.92 41.72 -23.45
C MET A 314 12.97 42.84 -24.49
N VAL A 315 11.82 43.37 -24.92
CA VAL A 315 11.75 44.53 -25.84
C VAL A 315 12.39 45.75 -25.19
N ASP A 316 12.12 46.01 -23.91
CA ASP A 316 12.70 47.14 -23.18
C ASP A 316 14.23 47.01 -23.03
N ARG A 317 14.73 45.80 -22.72
CA ARG A 317 16.18 45.53 -22.66
C ARG A 317 16.84 45.73 -24.00
N TRP A 318 16.25 45.20 -25.07
CA TRP A 318 16.72 45.41 -26.44
C TRP A 318 16.74 46.89 -26.79
N LYS A 319 15.66 47.63 -26.51
CA LYS A 319 15.56 49.07 -26.77
C LYS A 319 16.65 49.83 -26.03
N LYS A 320 16.90 49.55 -24.75
CA LYS A 320 17.97 50.20 -23.97
C LYS A 320 19.35 49.90 -24.54
N ALA A 321 19.62 48.65 -24.93
CA ALA A 321 20.90 48.26 -25.55
C ALA A 321 21.09 48.96 -26.90
N GLU A 322 20.02 49.05 -27.69
CA GLU A 322 20.01 49.66 -29.01
C GLU A 322 20.15 51.19 -28.94
N ILE A 323 19.52 51.85 -27.96
CA ILE A 323 19.74 53.27 -27.66
C ILE A 323 21.21 53.51 -27.31
N LYS A 324 21.82 52.68 -26.46
CA LYS A 324 23.25 52.79 -26.13
C LYS A 324 24.12 52.63 -27.37
N ARG A 325 23.82 51.64 -28.21
CA ARG A 325 24.53 51.41 -29.49
C ARG A 325 24.43 52.63 -30.41
N ILE A 326 23.22 53.14 -30.64
CA ILE A 326 22.98 54.31 -31.50
C ILE A 326 23.68 55.56 -30.95
N CYS A 327 23.60 55.80 -29.64
CA CYS A 327 24.28 56.92 -28.99
C CYS A 327 25.80 56.86 -29.14
N ASN A 328 26.39 55.66 -29.16
CA ASN A 328 27.82 55.49 -29.34
C ASN A 328 28.25 55.55 -30.81
N SER A 329 27.38 55.14 -31.75
CA SER A 329 27.73 55.03 -33.18
C SER A 329 27.35 56.24 -34.03
N TYR A 330 26.34 57.03 -33.67
CA TYR A 330 25.80 58.10 -34.51
C TYR A 330 25.65 59.42 -33.76
N SER A 331 25.85 60.54 -34.47
CA SER A 331 25.65 61.91 -33.98
C SER A 331 24.81 62.75 -34.96
N GLY A 332 24.16 63.79 -34.46
CA GLY A 332 23.41 64.74 -35.29
C GLY A 332 22.19 64.14 -36.00
N PRO A 333 21.90 64.52 -37.26
CA PRO A 333 20.73 64.04 -38.01
C PRO A 333 20.67 62.51 -38.19
N ALA A 334 21.83 61.85 -38.34
CA ALA A 334 21.91 60.39 -38.47
C ALA A 334 21.46 59.64 -37.19
N LYS A 335 21.64 60.27 -36.03
CA LYS A 335 21.14 59.72 -34.75
C LYS A 335 19.61 59.77 -34.69
N ILE A 336 19.04 60.87 -35.18
CA ILE A 336 17.59 61.07 -35.22
C ILE A 336 16.94 60.02 -36.15
N THR A 337 17.47 59.84 -37.36
CA THR A 337 16.96 58.81 -38.29
C THR A 337 17.09 57.40 -37.73
N ALA A 338 18.23 57.06 -37.09
CA ALA A 338 18.41 55.78 -36.42
C ALA A 338 17.39 55.57 -35.28
N PHE A 339 17.06 56.61 -34.50
CA PHE A 339 16.01 56.53 -33.49
C PHE A 339 14.61 56.37 -34.07
N TYR A 340 14.30 56.98 -35.21
CA TYR A 340 13.03 56.74 -35.90
C TYR A 340 12.90 55.28 -36.34
N LEU A 341 13.97 54.70 -36.91
CA LEU A 341 13.99 53.27 -37.27
C LEU A 341 13.88 52.35 -36.05
N LEU A 342 14.49 52.72 -34.92
CA LEU A 342 14.35 52.02 -33.65
C LEU A 342 12.90 52.04 -33.17
N LEU A 343 12.26 53.22 -33.19
CA LEU A 343 10.86 53.39 -32.78
C LEU A 343 9.91 52.55 -33.66
N ASP A 344 10.10 52.55 -34.98
CA ASP A 344 9.27 51.77 -35.89
C ASP A 344 9.39 50.26 -35.58
N LYS A 345 10.60 49.76 -35.37
CA LYS A 345 10.83 48.37 -34.94
C LYS A 345 10.19 48.06 -33.58
N GLU A 346 10.28 48.98 -32.61
CA GLU A 346 9.62 48.85 -31.31
C GLU A 346 8.10 48.71 -31.49
N VAL A 347 7.48 49.59 -32.29
CA VAL A 347 6.05 49.57 -32.57
C VAL A 347 5.64 48.26 -33.25
N GLN A 348 6.42 47.78 -34.22
CA GLN A 348 6.16 46.50 -34.89
C GLN A 348 6.18 45.31 -33.90
N MET A 349 7.16 45.26 -33.00
CA MET A 349 7.23 44.22 -31.97
C MET A 349 6.08 44.31 -30.97
N LEU A 350 5.73 45.52 -30.50
CA LEU A 350 4.61 45.71 -29.58
C LEU A 350 3.27 45.33 -30.23
N ARG A 351 3.07 45.63 -31.52
CA ARG A 351 1.90 45.19 -32.29
C ARG A 351 1.84 43.67 -32.40
N ALA A 352 2.97 43.01 -32.67
CA ALA A 352 3.03 41.55 -32.72
C ALA A 352 2.65 40.92 -31.37
N ILE A 353 3.18 41.45 -30.26
CA ILE A 353 2.84 41.00 -28.90
C ILE A 353 1.35 41.18 -28.61
N GLU A 354 0.77 42.34 -28.97
CA GLU A 354 -0.66 42.59 -28.74
C GLU A 354 -1.56 41.70 -29.62
N ASN A 355 -1.17 41.43 -30.87
CA ASN A 355 -1.88 40.49 -31.74
C ASN A 355 -1.91 39.07 -31.12
N HIS A 356 -0.77 38.60 -30.60
CA HIS A 356 -0.73 37.33 -29.87
C HIS A 356 -1.64 37.36 -28.64
N ARG A 357 -1.55 38.42 -27.82
CA ARG A 357 -2.42 38.59 -26.64
C ARG A 357 -3.90 38.55 -27.00
N GLN A 358 -4.31 39.16 -28.10
CA GLN A 358 -5.68 39.10 -28.59
C GLN A 358 -6.08 37.68 -29.01
N GLN A 359 -5.19 36.95 -29.68
CA GLN A 359 -5.43 35.56 -30.06
C GLN A 359 -5.61 34.66 -28.83
N ILE A 360 -4.71 34.76 -27.84
CA ILE A 360 -4.82 34.01 -26.59
C ILE A 360 -6.06 34.40 -25.80
N LYS A 361 -6.50 35.65 -25.85
CA LYS A 361 -7.77 36.07 -25.22
C LYS A 361 -8.97 35.35 -25.85
N LYS A 362 -8.96 35.08 -27.16
CA LYS A 362 -9.98 34.26 -27.83
C LYS A 362 -9.89 32.81 -27.38
N ASP A 363 -8.69 32.23 -27.34
CA ASP A 363 -8.48 30.84 -26.91
C ASP A 363 -8.88 30.62 -25.44
N ILE A 364 -8.51 31.55 -24.56
CA ILE A 364 -8.92 31.55 -23.14
C ILE A 364 -10.44 31.67 -23.02
N LYS A 365 -11.12 32.42 -23.89
CA LYS A 365 -12.59 32.50 -23.87
C LYS A 365 -13.20 31.14 -24.19
N VAL A 366 -12.72 30.46 -25.23
CA VAL A 366 -13.16 29.09 -25.58
C VAL A 366 -12.88 28.12 -24.43
N GLN A 367 -11.69 28.19 -23.82
CA GLN A 367 -11.35 27.34 -22.68
C GLN A 367 -12.23 27.62 -21.47
N LYS A 368 -12.58 28.88 -21.20
CA LYS A 368 -13.51 29.26 -20.12
C LYS A 368 -14.92 28.74 -20.35
N ASP A 369 -15.38 28.75 -21.61
CA ASP A 369 -16.69 28.21 -21.95
C ASP A 369 -16.70 26.68 -21.79
N ARG A 370 -15.64 25.97 -22.17
CA ARG A 370 -15.48 24.52 -21.87
C ARG A 370 -15.38 24.23 -20.38
N GLU A 371 -14.60 25.03 -19.65
CA GLU A 371 -14.44 24.91 -18.20
C GLU A 371 -15.76 25.13 -17.46
N PHE A 372 -16.58 26.07 -17.93
CA PHE A 372 -17.92 26.32 -17.40
C PHE A 372 -18.79 25.06 -17.48
N PHE A 373 -18.84 24.41 -18.65
CA PHE A 373 -19.59 23.17 -18.81
C PHE A 373 -19.02 22.02 -18.00
N ARG A 374 -17.68 21.92 -17.90
CA ARG A 374 -17.03 20.95 -17.02
C ARG A 374 -17.47 21.13 -15.57
N ILE A 375 -17.44 22.36 -15.05
CA ILE A 375 -17.83 22.63 -13.66
C ILE A 375 -19.29 22.27 -13.40
N ILE A 376 -20.17 22.52 -14.36
CA ILE A 376 -21.60 22.22 -14.25
C ILE A 376 -21.87 20.72 -14.34
N GLY A 377 -21.19 20.01 -15.26
CA GLY A 377 -21.34 18.56 -15.42
C GLY A 377 -20.67 17.74 -14.31
N ASN A 378 -19.66 18.29 -13.63
CA ASN A 378 -18.94 17.52 -12.61
C ASN A 378 -19.86 17.06 -11.47
N PRO A 379 -19.83 15.75 -11.12
CA PRO A 379 -20.59 15.22 -10.01
C PRO A 379 -20.23 15.92 -8.71
N ILE A 380 -21.15 15.89 -7.75
CA ILE A 380 -20.86 16.39 -6.41
C ILE A 380 -20.01 15.33 -5.72
N ALA A 381 -18.75 15.66 -5.45
CA ALA A 381 -17.82 14.78 -4.77
C ALA A 381 -17.50 15.29 -3.37
N TRP A 382 -17.46 14.39 -2.40
CA TRP A 382 -16.96 14.67 -1.05
C TRP A 382 -16.24 13.47 -0.46
N ASN A 383 -15.23 13.76 0.37
CA ASN A 383 -14.53 12.75 1.13
C ASN A 383 -15.26 12.58 2.45
N ASN A 384 -15.80 11.39 2.69
CA ASN A 384 -16.28 11.03 4.01
C ASN A 384 -15.14 10.33 4.76
N HIS A 385 -14.70 10.94 5.86
CA HIS A 385 -13.77 10.30 6.78
C HIS A 385 -14.59 9.50 7.79
N TYR A 386 -14.50 8.17 7.71
CA TYR A 386 -15.18 7.33 8.68
C TYR A 386 -14.19 6.39 9.34
N LYS A 387 -14.52 5.99 10.57
CA LYS A 387 -13.76 5.00 11.32
C LYS A 387 -14.29 3.63 10.97
N ASP A 388 -13.42 2.76 10.47
CA ASP A 388 -13.74 1.35 10.29
C ASP A 388 -13.99 0.66 11.64
N TRP A 389 -14.50 -0.58 11.62
CA TRP A 389 -14.68 -1.40 12.83
C TRP A 389 -13.37 -1.61 13.63
N THR A 390 -12.21 -1.35 12.99
CA THR A 390 -10.85 -1.38 13.57
C THR A 390 -10.39 -0.03 14.15
N ASP A 391 -11.28 0.96 14.24
CA ASP A 391 -11.02 2.36 14.69
C ASP A 391 -9.97 3.11 13.86
N GLN A 392 -9.68 2.62 12.65
CA GLN A 392 -8.80 3.29 11.68
C GLN A 392 -9.59 4.24 10.80
N TYR A 393 -9.07 5.44 10.59
CA TYR A 393 -9.63 6.41 9.66
C TYR A 393 -9.43 5.93 8.22
N LYS A 394 -10.52 5.76 7.48
CA LYS A 394 -10.51 5.55 6.04
C LYS A 394 -11.24 6.68 5.34
N ASP A 395 -10.70 7.02 4.17
CA ASP A 395 -11.27 8.02 3.29
C ASP A 395 -12.16 7.30 2.27
N LEU A 396 -13.47 7.53 2.35
CA LEU A 396 -14.41 7.10 1.34
C LEU A 396 -14.71 8.29 0.42
N TYR A 397 -14.24 8.21 -0.82
CA TYR A 397 -14.56 9.18 -1.85
C TYR A 397 -15.93 8.84 -2.45
N ILE A 398 -16.92 9.70 -2.23
CA ILE A 398 -18.29 9.52 -2.73
C ILE A 398 -18.53 10.54 -3.83
N GLU A 399 -19.00 10.07 -4.99
CA GLU A 399 -19.47 10.91 -6.09
C GLU A 399 -20.98 10.72 -6.26
N MET A 400 -21.71 11.82 -6.43
CA MET A 400 -23.15 11.82 -6.64
C MET A 400 -23.50 12.68 -7.85
N ASP A 401 -24.14 12.05 -8.84
CA ASP A 401 -24.79 12.75 -9.95
C ASP A 401 -26.18 13.22 -9.55
N THR A 402 -26.48 14.48 -9.85
CA THR A 402 -27.79 15.08 -9.66
C THR A 402 -28.47 15.29 -11.01
N LEU A 403 -29.78 15.54 -11.00
CA LEU A 403 -30.50 15.91 -12.23
C LEU A 403 -29.90 17.18 -12.87
N GLU A 404 -29.37 18.10 -12.05
CA GLU A 404 -28.68 19.31 -12.52
C GLU A 404 -27.36 18.96 -13.25
N THR A 405 -26.55 18.01 -12.74
CA THR A 405 -25.29 17.63 -13.39
C THR A 405 -25.54 16.87 -14.69
N GLN A 406 -26.57 16.01 -14.73
CA GLN A 406 -27.01 15.32 -15.94
C GLN A 406 -27.46 16.30 -17.03
N GLN A 407 -28.32 17.27 -16.69
CA GLN A 407 -28.71 18.34 -17.63
C GLN A 407 -27.52 19.19 -18.08
N GLY A 408 -26.56 19.42 -17.18
CA GLY A 408 -25.27 20.03 -17.50
C GLY A 408 -24.51 19.34 -18.63
N HIS A 409 -24.46 18.01 -18.60
CA HIS A 409 -23.85 17.20 -19.66
C HIS A 409 -24.62 17.28 -20.98
N GLU A 410 -25.95 17.27 -20.93
CA GLU A 410 -26.79 17.42 -22.12
C GLU A 410 -26.59 18.78 -22.79
N TYR A 411 -26.57 19.86 -22.01
CA TYR A 411 -26.26 21.20 -22.51
C TYR A 411 -24.87 21.27 -23.14
N TYR A 412 -23.88 20.60 -22.56
CA TYR A 412 -22.54 20.55 -23.14
C TYR A 412 -22.52 19.80 -24.48
N LYS A 413 -23.23 18.67 -24.58
CA LYS A 413 -23.35 17.90 -25.82
C LYS A 413 -23.99 18.72 -26.94
N ILE A 414 -25.05 19.46 -26.63
CA ILE A 414 -25.73 20.38 -27.56
C ILE A 414 -24.81 21.55 -27.94
N PHE A 415 -24.08 22.11 -27.00
CA PHE A 415 -23.14 23.18 -27.29
C PHE A 415 -22.01 22.72 -28.23
N LEU A 416 -21.50 21.50 -28.03
CA LEU A 416 -20.47 20.91 -28.89
C LEU A 416 -20.98 20.65 -30.30
N SER A 417 -22.20 20.14 -30.47
CA SER A 417 -22.76 19.85 -31.81
C SER A 417 -22.94 21.11 -32.65
N ILE A 418 -23.26 22.26 -32.05
CA ILE A 418 -23.37 23.55 -32.75
C ILE A 418 -21.99 24.18 -32.99
N SER A 419 -21.02 23.87 -32.14
CA SER A 419 -19.66 24.43 -32.20
C SER A 419 -18.78 23.76 -33.25
N ASP A 420 -19.20 22.62 -33.79
CA ASP A 420 -18.42 21.87 -34.77
C ASP A 420 -18.56 22.48 -36.18
N GLU A 421 -17.42 22.91 -36.73
CA GLU A 421 -17.33 23.57 -38.03
C GLU A 421 -17.38 22.55 -39.20
N ASN A 422 -17.03 21.28 -38.95
CA ASN A 422 -16.84 20.24 -39.98
C ASN A 422 -18.06 19.35 -40.21
N VAL A 423 -19.26 19.84 -39.88
CA VAL A 423 -20.50 19.06 -39.91
C VAL A 423 -21.25 19.24 -41.23
N ASP A 424 -21.85 18.16 -41.72
CA ASP A 424 -22.71 18.14 -42.90
C ASP A 424 -23.99 18.97 -42.70
N LEU A 425 -24.66 19.32 -43.79
CA LEU A 425 -25.86 20.16 -43.77
C LEU A 425 -26.96 19.55 -42.87
N GLU A 426 -27.22 18.26 -43.02
CA GLU A 426 -28.28 17.53 -42.30
C GLU A 426 -28.00 17.49 -40.79
N ASP A 427 -26.78 17.09 -40.41
CA ASP A 427 -26.36 17.03 -39.02
C ASP A 427 -26.37 18.41 -38.35
N ARG A 428 -26.04 19.47 -39.09
CA ARG A 428 -26.11 20.84 -38.57
C ARG A 428 -27.54 21.32 -38.38
N LEU A 429 -28.45 20.99 -39.31
CA LEU A 429 -29.88 21.24 -39.14
C LEU A 429 -30.44 20.46 -37.94
N GLN A 430 -30.00 19.21 -37.76
CA GLN A 430 -30.38 18.39 -36.60
C GLN A 430 -29.86 18.99 -35.29
N ALA A 431 -28.63 19.50 -35.26
CA ALA A 431 -28.08 20.18 -34.09
C ALA A 431 -28.89 21.44 -33.71
N LEU A 432 -29.30 22.24 -34.70
CA LEU A 432 -30.15 23.42 -34.49
C LEU A 432 -31.57 23.03 -34.04
N LEU A 433 -32.12 21.95 -34.57
CA LEU A 433 -33.41 21.40 -34.13
C LEU A 433 -33.36 20.95 -32.67
N ASN A 434 -32.29 20.27 -32.25
CA ASN A 434 -32.11 19.84 -30.87
C ASN A 434 -32.10 21.04 -29.91
N VAL A 435 -31.53 22.18 -30.31
CA VAL A 435 -31.62 23.43 -29.54
C VAL A 435 -33.04 23.95 -29.48
N LYS A 436 -33.77 23.93 -30.59
CA LYS A 436 -35.16 24.39 -30.62
C LYS A 436 -36.06 23.54 -29.71
N LEU A 437 -35.84 22.22 -29.67
CA LEU A 437 -36.53 21.30 -28.75
C LEU A 437 -36.22 21.62 -27.30
N LEU A 438 -34.96 21.90 -26.97
CA LEU A 438 -34.54 22.31 -25.63
C LEU A 438 -35.22 23.61 -25.16
N LEU A 439 -35.53 24.51 -26.08
CA LEU A 439 -36.15 25.80 -25.80
C LEU A 439 -37.68 25.76 -25.82
N HIS A 440 -38.29 24.63 -26.19
CA HIS A 440 -39.74 24.51 -26.37
C HIS A 440 -40.53 24.92 -25.11
N ASP A 441 -39.99 24.57 -23.93
CA ASP A 441 -40.65 24.83 -22.65
C ASP A 441 -40.35 26.24 -22.08
N HIS A 442 -39.56 27.05 -22.79
CA HIS A 442 -39.13 28.37 -22.35
C HIS A 442 -39.73 29.51 -23.19
N ASN A 443 -40.53 30.37 -22.54
CA ASN A 443 -41.11 31.58 -23.14
C ASN A 443 -40.42 32.87 -22.66
N CYS A 444 -39.08 32.94 -22.72
CA CYS A 444 -38.33 34.13 -22.34
C CYS A 444 -37.87 34.94 -23.56
N GLN A 445 -37.53 36.22 -23.38
CA GLN A 445 -37.04 37.05 -24.50
C GLN A 445 -35.80 36.44 -25.19
N LEU A 446 -34.93 35.80 -24.41
CA LEU A 446 -33.72 35.14 -24.91
C LEU A 446 -34.05 33.89 -25.75
N SER A 447 -35.01 33.06 -25.33
CA SER A 447 -35.42 31.87 -26.08
C SER A 447 -36.10 32.27 -27.39
N ASN A 448 -36.99 33.28 -27.36
CA ASN A 448 -37.66 33.79 -28.56
C ASN A 448 -36.68 34.37 -29.60
N GLU A 449 -35.70 35.17 -29.15
CA GLU A 449 -34.65 35.69 -30.04
C GLU A 449 -33.80 34.54 -30.61
N LEU A 450 -33.47 33.56 -29.78
CA LEU A 450 -32.67 32.40 -30.19
C LEU A 450 -33.41 31.54 -31.22
N VAL A 451 -34.70 31.25 -31.01
CA VAL A 451 -35.55 30.52 -31.97
C VAL A 451 -35.67 31.28 -33.29
N SER A 452 -35.90 32.60 -33.26
CA SER A 452 -35.95 33.41 -34.47
C SER A 452 -34.65 33.38 -35.28
N LEU A 453 -33.50 33.41 -34.59
CA LEU A 453 -32.19 33.31 -35.25
C LEU A 453 -31.91 31.92 -35.79
N ILE A 454 -32.35 30.88 -35.09
CA ILE A 454 -32.26 29.48 -35.54
C ILE A 454 -33.12 29.29 -36.79
N ASP A 455 -34.37 29.73 -36.79
CA ASP A 455 -35.26 29.62 -37.95
C ASP A 455 -34.68 30.34 -39.16
N ARG A 456 -34.15 31.55 -38.97
CA ARG A 456 -33.41 32.26 -40.01
C ARG A 456 -32.18 31.50 -40.50
N ALA A 457 -31.41 30.88 -39.60
CA ALA A 457 -30.24 30.09 -39.99
C ALA A 457 -30.65 28.87 -40.83
N CYS A 458 -31.67 28.13 -40.40
CA CYS A 458 -32.22 26.99 -41.12
C CYS A 458 -32.72 27.38 -42.52
N GLU A 459 -33.48 28.47 -42.65
CA GLU A 459 -33.94 28.96 -43.95
C GLU A 459 -32.77 29.30 -44.90
N LEU A 460 -31.75 29.97 -44.38
CA LEU A 460 -30.58 30.36 -45.17
C LEU A 460 -29.74 29.14 -45.57
N MET A 461 -29.62 28.15 -44.70
CA MET A 461 -28.93 26.89 -44.99
C MET A 461 -29.65 26.08 -46.07
N VAL A 462 -30.98 25.96 -45.98
CA VAL A 462 -31.80 25.27 -47.00
C VAL A 462 -31.72 25.98 -48.35
N ARG A 463 -31.54 27.31 -48.37
CA ARG A 463 -31.30 28.09 -49.59
C ARG A 463 -29.89 27.96 -50.17
N GLY A 464 -29.02 27.13 -49.58
CA GLY A 464 -27.68 26.82 -50.10
C GLY A 464 -26.62 27.87 -49.82
N LEU A 465 -26.79 28.73 -48.80
CA LEU A 465 -25.75 29.68 -48.39
C LEU A 465 -24.53 28.96 -47.79
N THR A 466 -23.35 29.50 -48.06
CA THR A 466 -22.10 28.89 -47.61
C THR A 466 -21.88 29.08 -46.11
N ASN A 467 -21.21 28.12 -45.46
CA ASN A 467 -20.90 28.19 -44.03
C ASN A 467 -20.20 29.50 -43.63
N LYS A 468 -19.25 29.99 -44.44
CA LYS A 468 -18.53 31.26 -44.22
C LYS A 468 -19.46 32.48 -44.11
N GLN A 469 -20.55 32.50 -44.86
CA GLN A 469 -21.53 33.60 -44.82
C GLN A 469 -22.41 33.51 -43.57
N LEU A 470 -22.57 32.30 -43.01
CA LEU A 470 -23.35 32.03 -41.81
C LEU A 470 -22.52 32.12 -40.51
N ASP A 471 -21.19 32.17 -40.58
CA ASP A 471 -20.29 32.21 -39.42
C ASP A 471 -20.70 33.22 -38.34
N MET A 472 -21.05 34.44 -38.74
CA MET A 472 -21.44 35.50 -37.79
C MET A 472 -22.81 35.23 -37.16
N LEU A 473 -23.74 34.64 -37.93
CA LEU A 473 -25.06 34.23 -37.43
C LEU A 473 -24.90 33.07 -36.44
N MET A 474 -24.09 32.07 -36.78
CA MET A 474 -23.79 30.91 -35.92
C MET A 474 -23.09 31.32 -34.63
N LYS A 475 -22.10 32.23 -34.71
CA LYS A 475 -21.45 32.79 -33.50
C LYS A 475 -22.43 33.56 -32.61
N ARG A 476 -23.42 34.24 -33.20
CA ARG A 476 -24.48 34.91 -32.45
C ARG A 476 -25.40 33.90 -31.76
N ILE A 477 -25.83 32.85 -32.46
CA ILE A 477 -26.63 31.74 -31.90
C ILE A 477 -25.88 31.08 -30.74
N GLN A 478 -24.62 30.70 -30.94
CA GLN A 478 -23.77 30.11 -29.88
C GLN A 478 -23.62 31.05 -28.67
N GLY A 479 -23.39 32.35 -28.91
CA GLY A 479 -23.27 33.35 -27.86
C GLY A 479 -24.56 33.56 -27.05
N LEU A 480 -25.71 33.54 -27.72
CA LEU A 480 -27.03 33.66 -27.10
C LEU A 480 -27.42 32.38 -26.35
N LEU A 481 -27.14 31.20 -26.90
CA LEU A 481 -27.31 29.92 -26.21
C LEU A 481 -26.48 29.87 -24.92
N MET A 482 -25.21 30.28 -25.00
CA MET A 482 -24.34 30.38 -23.83
C MET A 482 -24.89 31.36 -22.78
N LYS A 483 -25.50 32.47 -23.21
CA LYS A 483 -26.16 33.43 -22.31
C LYS A 483 -27.40 32.81 -21.65
N HIS A 484 -28.22 32.08 -22.41
CA HIS A 484 -29.40 31.37 -21.94
C HIS A 484 -29.05 30.30 -20.89
N ILE A 485 -28.02 29.49 -21.12
CA ILE A 485 -27.58 28.47 -20.16
C ILE A 485 -26.99 29.12 -18.89
N LYS A 486 -26.33 30.27 -19.01
CA LYS A 486 -25.77 31.02 -17.86
C LYS A 486 -26.84 31.71 -17.00
N THR A 487 -28.04 31.93 -17.51
CA THR A 487 -29.15 32.54 -16.75
C THR A 487 -29.87 31.47 -15.93
N PRO A 488 -29.98 31.61 -14.60
CA PRO A 488 -30.54 30.57 -13.72
C PRO A 488 -32.02 30.30 -14.00
N GLU A 489 -32.78 31.35 -14.30
CA GLU A 489 -34.21 31.30 -14.62
C GLU A 489 -34.51 30.47 -15.88
N CYS A 490 -33.54 30.38 -16.80
CA CYS A 490 -33.69 29.70 -18.09
C CYS A 490 -32.96 28.34 -18.15
N SER A 491 -32.30 27.91 -17.07
CA SER A 491 -31.42 26.72 -17.07
C SER A 491 -31.84 25.66 -16.05
N PHE A 492 -33.12 25.61 -15.65
CA PHE A 492 -33.66 24.68 -14.65
C PHE A 492 -32.81 24.56 -13.36
N GLY A 493 -32.13 25.64 -12.98
CA GLY A 493 -31.29 25.66 -11.78
C GLY A 493 -29.90 25.02 -11.91
N VAL A 494 -29.50 24.56 -13.10
CA VAL A 494 -28.17 23.97 -13.37
C VAL A 494 -27.01 24.89 -12.98
N THR A 495 -27.22 26.21 -12.97
CA THR A 495 -26.23 27.20 -12.53
C THR A 495 -26.32 27.58 -11.04
N ASN A 496 -27.33 27.11 -10.30
CA ASN A 496 -27.57 27.48 -8.90
C ASN A 496 -26.41 27.09 -7.98
N ARG A 497 -25.82 25.91 -8.19
CA ARG A 497 -24.63 25.48 -7.43
C ARG A 497 -23.48 26.49 -7.58
N LEU A 498 -23.22 26.94 -8.80
CA LEU A 498 -22.16 27.89 -9.10
C LEU A 498 -22.46 29.28 -8.50
N LEU A 499 -23.72 29.71 -8.56
CA LEU A 499 -24.18 30.96 -7.97
C LEU A 499 -24.06 30.94 -6.44
N ARG A 500 -24.49 29.87 -5.77
CA ARG A 500 -24.34 29.71 -4.31
C ARG A 500 -22.88 29.74 -3.86
N VAL A 501 -21.98 29.09 -4.60
CA VAL A 501 -20.53 29.15 -4.30
C VAL A 501 -20.00 30.58 -4.46
N LYS A 502 -20.43 31.28 -5.51
CA LYS A 502 -20.04 32.67 -5.74
C LYS A 502 -20.59 33.61 -4.67
N GLU A 503 -21.84 33.45 -4.27
CA GLU A 503 -22.48 34.23 -3.19
C GLU A 503 -21.76 34.04 -1.86
N LYS A 504 -21.45 32.79 -1.48
CA LYS A 504 -20.66 32.50 -0.26
C LYS A 504 -19.31 33.21 -0.27
N LEU A 505 -18.61 33.22 -1.42
CA LEU A 505 -17.35 33.96 -1.58
C LEU A 505 -17.53 35.49 -1.49
N MET A 506 -18.71 36.01 -1.80
CA MET A 506 -19.00 37.44 -1.80
C MET A 506 -19.51 37.98 -0.45
N GLN A 507 -19.97 37.12 0.47
CA GLN A 507 -20.56 37.56 1.75
C GLN A 507 -19.54 38.20 2.71
N ASN A 508 -18.29 37.72 2.75
CA ASN A 508 -17.34 38.14 3.79
C ASN A 508 -16.02 38.76 3.25
N ASP A 509 -15.77 38.71 1.94
CA ASP A 509 -14.43 38.94 1.36
C ASP A 509 -14.37 40.04 0.29
N LEU A 510 -15.22 41.08 0.37
CA LEU A 510 -15.24 42.14 -0.64
C LEU A 510 -14.42 43.37 -0.24
N PHE A 511 -13.46 43.72 -1.09
CA PHE A 511 -12.58 44.88 -0.96
C PHE A 511 -12.83 45.87 -2.10
N TYR A 512 -12.76 47.16 -1.75
CA TYR A 512 -12.96 48.24 -2.71
C TYR A 512 -11.65 48.57 -3.44
N CYS A 513 -11.69 48.53 -4.77
CA CYS A 513 -10.59 49.01 -5.60
C CYS A 513 -10.74 50.51 -5.89
N ASN A 514 -9.77 51.32 -5.47
CA ASN A 514 -9.80 52.78 -5.64
C ASN A 514 -9.75 53.23 -7.10
N ARG A 515 -9.32 52.38 -8.03
CA ARG A 515 -9.15 52.74 -9.45
C ARG A 515 -10.36 52.41 -10.30
N CYS A 516 -10.78 51.16 -10.29
CA CYS A 516 -11.95 50.74 -11.06
C CYS A 516 -13.26 50.97 -10.31
N GLN A 517 -13.20 51.41 -9.04
CA GLN A 517 -14.36 51.66 -8.17
C GLN A 517 -15.31 50.44 -8.04
N LYS A 518 -14.76 49.23 -8.15
CA LYS A 518 -15.52 47.97 -8.05
C LYS A 518 -15.13 47.23 -6.78
N LEU A 519 -16.13 46.64 -6.13
CA LEU A 519 -15.93 45.65 -5.07
C LEU A 519 -15.46 44.33 -5.69
N LYS A 520 -14.39 43.78 -5.15
CA LYS A 520 -13.78 42.53 -5.63
C LYS A 520 -13.34 41.65 -4.47
N SER A 521 -13.16 40.37 -4.75
CA SER A 521 -12.67 39.42 -3.75
C SER A 521 -11.19 39.67 -3.40
N HIS A 522 -10.72 39.24 -2.23
CA HIS A 522 -9.29 39.31 -1.87
C HIS A 522 -8.38 38.68 -2.95
N ALA A 523 -8.86 37.64 -3.64
CA ALA A 523 -8.13 36.94 -4.69
C ALA A 523 -7.83 37.81 -5.93
N ASP A 524 -8.55 38.91 -6.10
CA ASP A 524 -8.36 39.85 -7.20
C ASP A 524 -7.34 40.96 -6.88
N PHE A 525 -6.74 40.94 -5.70
CA PHE A 525 -5.71 41.88 -5.26
C PHE A 525 -4.36 41.19 -5.12
N ALA A 526 -3.29 41.91 -5.46
CA ALA A 526 -1.94 41.43 -5.24
C ALA A 526 -1.59 41.60 -3.77
N ILE A 527 -1.56 40.49 -3.03
CA ILE A 527 -1.12 40.48 -1.63
C ILE A 527 0.40 40.35 -1.68
N HIS A 528 1.16 41.39 -1.36
CA HIS A 528 2.61 41.29 -1.17
C HIS A 528 3.00 41.80 0.21
N SER A 529 4.24 41.52 0.62
CA SER A 529 4.72 41.71 1.99
C SER A 529 4.69 43.16 2.51
N GLY A 530 4.46 44.14 1.63
CA GLY A 530 4.35 45.57 1.95
C GLY A 530 2.93 46.14 1.84
N VAL A 531 1.90 45.30 1.64
CA VAL A 531 0.51 45.77 1.51
C VAL A 531 -0.18 45.78 2.86
N ASP A 532 -0.32 46.96 3.47
CA ASP A 532 -1.14 47.11 4.68
C ASP A 532 -2.65 47.12 4.37
N LYS A 533 -3.06 47.51 3.15
CA LYS A 533 -4.47 47.59 2.72
C LYS A 533 -4.64 47.24 1.25
N LEU A 534 -5.66 46.43 0.92
CA LEU A 534 -6.01 46.06 -0.46
C LEU A 534 -6.68 47.24 -1.19
N LYS A 535 -5.88 48.11 -1.82
CA LYS A 535 -6.37 49.34 -2.48
C LYS A 535 -6.54 49.24 -3.99
N VAL A 536 -5.70 48.45 -4.67
CA VAL A 536 -5.65 48.36 -6.14
C VAL A 536 -5.67 46.90 -6.56
N CYS A 537 -6.66 46.53 -7.39
CA CYS A 537 -6.77 45.17 -7.90
C CYS A 537 -5.71 44.85 -8.98
N ILE A 538 -5.42 43.57 -9.17
CA ILE A 538 -4.39 43.05 -10.09
C ILE A 538 -4.61 43.56 -11.52
N THR A 539 -5.86 43.71 -11.97
CA THR A 539 -6.15 44.22 -13.31
C THR A 539 -5.71 45.68 -13.47
N CYS A 540 -6.05 46.53 -12.50
CA CYS A 540 -5.69 47.95 -12.55
C CYS A 540 -4.22 48.23 -12.21
N SER A 541 -3.55 47.29 -11.52
CA SER A 541 -2.11 47.30 -11.33
C SER A 541 -1.39 47.02 -12.65
N TRP A 542 -1.85 45.99 -13.37
CA TRP A 542 -1.24 45.56 -14.63
C TRP A 542 -1.39 46.60 -15.77
N ASP A 543 -2.51 47.33 -15.80
CA ASP A 543 -2.73 48.41 -16.79
C ASP A 543 -1.88 49.66 -16.49
N ASP A 544 -1.38 49.82 -15.26
CA ASP A 544 -0.59 50.98 -14.86
C ASP A 544 0.92 50.70 -14.85
N ARG A 545 1.55 51.19 -15.92
CA ARG A 545 2.99 51.07 -16.16
C ARG A 545 3.86 51.82 -15.15
N VAL A 546 3.32 52.82 -14.44
CA VAL A 546 4.09 53.60 -13.46
C VAL A 546 4.24 52.83 -12.15
N MET A 547 3.20 52.11 -11.73
CA MET A 547 3.22 51.30 -10.51
C MET A 547 3.88 49.94 -10.71
N GLU A 548 3.79 49.36 -11.91
CA GLU A 548 4.29 48.02 -12.17
C GLU A 548 5.08 47.97 -13.50
N PRO A 549 6.39 48.29 -13.49
CA PRO A 549 7.22 48.14 -14.67
C PRO A 549 7.26 46.66 -15.10
N TRP A 550 7.27 46.41 -16.40
CA TRP A 550 7.35 45.05 -16.93
C TRP A 550 8.76 44.51 -16.73
N PHE A 551 8.92 43.66 -15.71
CA PHE A 551 10.13 42.88 -15.50
C PHE A 551 9.80 41.38 -15.49
N ASP A 552 10.81 40.57 -15.80
CA ASP A 552 10.68 39.12 -15.78
C ASP A 552 10.74 38.60 -14.33
N LEU A 553 9.63 38.04 -13.85
CA LEU A 553 9.54 37.43 -12.52
C LEU A 553 10.04 35.97 -12.48
N ALA A 554 10.25 35.32 -13.63
CA ALA A 554 10.62 33.91 -13.69
C ALA A 554 11.92 33.57 -12.92
N PRO A 555 13.00 34.38 -12.98
CA PRO A 555 14.23 34.11 -12.22
C PRO A 555 13.99 34.17 -10.70
N TYR A 556 13.20 35.13 -10.23
CA TYR A 556 12.92 35.32 -8.79
C TYR A 556 11.99 34.23 -8.25
N ARG A 557 11.02 33.79 -9.05
CA ARG A 557 10.21 32.60 -8.74
C ARG A 557 11.05 31.35 -8.61
N PHE A 558 12.07 31.20 -9.47
CA PHE A 558 13.00 30.09 -9.37
C PHE A 558 13.85 30.16 -8.09
N MET A 559 14.41 31.33 -7.76
CA MET A 559 15.12 31.53 -6.49
C MET A 559 14.23 31.21 -5.29
N LEU A 560 12.97 31.67 -5.26
CA LEU A 560 12.02 31.37 -4.19
C LEU A 560 11.75 29.87 -4.05
N ARG A 561 11.59 29.15 -5.17
CA ARG A 561 11.43 27.69 -5.17
C ARG A 561 12.64 26.98 -4.58
N LEU A 562 13.86 27.45 -4.88
CA LEU A 562 15.09 26.89 -4.32
C LEU A 562 15.17 27.14 -2.81
N ILE A 563 14.92 28.37 -2.34
CA ILE A 563 14.89 28.70 -0.90
C ILE A 563 13.90 27.78 -0.18
N ARG A 564 12.67 27.66 -0.69
CA ARG A 564 11.63 26.81 -0.07
C ARG A 564 12.01 25.34 -0.06
N ARG A 565 12.73 24.86 -1.07
CA ARG A 565 13.24 23.48 -1.12
C ARG A 565 14.31 23.27 -0.05
N GLU A 566 15.27 24.18 0.07
CA GLU A 566 16.33 24.11 1.09
C GLU A 566 15.76 24.15 2.51
N GLU A 567 14.82 25.05 2.79
CA GLU A 567 14.18 25.15 4.11
C GLU A 567 13.40 23.87 4.48
N ARG A 568 12.75 23.22 3.51
CA ARG A 568 12.09 21.92 3.74
C ARG A 568 13.09 20.81 4.03
N THR A 569 14.20 20.75 3.29
CA THR A 569 15.25 19.74 3.54
C THR A 569 15.89 19.90 4.92
N LYS A 570 15.95 21.14 5.43
CA LYS A 570 16.51 21.46 6.75
C LYS A 570 15.48 21.44 7.89
N GLN A 571 14.20 21.16 7.61
CA GLN A 571 13.10 21.15 8.59
C GLN A 571 13.06 22.42 9.45
N SER A 572 13.19 23.58 8.80
CA SER A 572 13.21 24.88 9.46
C SER A 572 11.87 25.20 10.14
N PRO A 573 11.86 25.76 11.36
CA PRO A 573 10.63 26.18 12.04
C PRO A 573 10.04 27.48 11.48
N SER A 574 10.81 28.26 10.71
CA SER A 574 10.33 29.56 10.20
C SER A 574 9.37 29.42 9.02
N SER A 575 8.30 30.21 9.06
CA SER A 575 7.29 30.32 8.01
C SER A 575 7.63 31.40 6.95
N VAL A 576 8.66 32.22 7.17
CA VAL A 576 8.96 33.42 6.36
C VAL A 576 9.16 33.09 4.88
N ALA A 577 9.97 32.08 4.55
CA ALA A 577 10.20 31.65 3.18
C ALA A 577 8.93 31.22 2.44
N PHE A 578 7.89 30.81 3.16
CA PHE A 578 6.61 30.36 2.62
C PHE A 578 5.59 31.50 2.49
N ILE A 579 5.72 32.56 3.30
CA ILE A 579 4.88 33.76 3.23
C ILE A 579 5.27 34.64 2.02
N LEU A 580 6.58 34.80 1.77
CA LEU A 580 7.08 35.68 0.70
C LEU A 580 6.64 35.23 -0.70
N GLN A 581 6.42 36.21 -1.59
CA GLN A 581 6.08 35.99 -2.99
C GLN A 581 7.22 36.34 -3.95
N ASP A 582 7.05 36.00 -5.23
CA ASP A 582 8.04 36.23 -6.29
C ASP A 582 8.49 37.71 -6.39
N LYS A 583 7.57 38.66 -6.15
CA LYS A 583 7.85 40.11 -6.14
C LYS A 583 8.71 40.53 -4.95
N ASP A 584 8.53 39.89 -3.81
CA ASP A 584 9.30 40.19 -2.61
C ASP A 584 10.76 39.77 -2.82
N ILE A 585 10.98 38.62 -3.48
CA ILE A 585 12.32 38.18 -3.86
C ILE A 585 12.95 39.12 -4.90
N HIS A 586 12.19 39.59 -5.88
CA HIS A 586 12.68 40.62 -6.82
C HIS A 586 13.17 41.88 -6.07
N ASN A 587 12.39 42.35 -5.09
CA ASN A 587 12.76 43.50 -4.27
C ASN A 587 14.03 43.25 -3.45
N ILE A 588 14.17 42.06 -2.86
CA ILE A 588 15.39 41.67 -2.15
C ILE A 588 16.59 41.71 -3.10
N VAL A 589 16.50 41.09 -4.27
CA VAL A 589 17.64 41.02 -5.18
C VAL A 589 18.01 42.38 -5.75
N ILE A 590 17.04 43.17 -6.23
CA ILE A 590 17.33 44.43 -6.95
C ILE A 590 17.45 45.63 -6.00
N ASN A 591 16.53 45.82 -5.06
CA ASN A 591 16.53 47.04 -4.25
C ASN A 591 17.43 46.91 -3.02
N ILE A 592 17.48 45.73 -2.40
CA ILE A 592 18.36 45.50 -1.24
C ILE A 592 19.78 45.14 -1.72
N TRP A 593 19.92 44.14 -2.60
CA TRP A 593 21.23 43.64 -3.05
C TRP A 593 21.74 44.21 -4.38
N HIS A 594 21.01 45.14 -5.01
CA HIS A 594 21.43 45.83 -6.25
C HIS A 594 21.60 44.95 -7.50
N GLY A 595 21.15 43.69 -7.45
CA GLY A 595 21.12 42.80 -8.61
C GLY A 595 22.44 42.09 -8.93
N HIS A 596 23.42 42.15 -8.03
CA HIS A 596 24.72 41.50 -8.19
C HIS A 596 25.15 40.72 -6.95
N SER A 597 26.04 39.74 -7.13
CA SER A 597 26.67 39.03 -6.01
C SER A 597 27.36 40.03 -5.06
N ALA A 598 27.26 39.77 -3.76
CA ALA A 598 27.94 40.55 -2.74
C ALA A 598 29.47 40.43 -2.81
N ILE A 599 30.01 39.35 -3.39
CA ILE A 599 31.46 39.07 -3.43
C ILE A 599 32.03 39.34 -4.83
N SER A 600 31.57 38.63 -5.87
CA SER A 600 32.11 38.76 -7.23
C SER A 600 31.47 39.86 -8.08
N GLU A 601 30.45 40.57 -7.58
CA GLU A 601 29.66 41.55 -8.33
C GLU A 601 29.06 41.00 -9.64
N ASN A 602 28.89 39.67 -9.73
CA ASN A 602 28.28 39.04 -10.89
C ASN A 602 26.79 39.42 -11.00
N ASN A 603 26.38 39.89 -12.18
CA ASN A 603 25.03 40.37 -12.48
C ASN A 603 24.10 39.29 -13.09
N ASP A 604 24.58 38.07 -13.33
CA ASP A 604 23.75 37.02 -13.93
C ASP A 604 22.73 36.46 -12.93
N VAL A 605 21.49 36.92 -13.04
CA VAL A 605 20.35 36.58 -12.17
C VAL A 605 20.15 35.07 -12.03
N TYR A 606 20.45 34.26 -13.05
CA TYR A 606 20.27 32.80 -12.97
C TYR A 606 21.37 32.09 -12.17
N ASN A 607 22.57 32.68 -12.11
CA ASN A 607 23.68 32.20 -11.31
C ASN A 607 23.60 32.66 -9.84
N LEU A 608 22.77 33.67 -9.55
CA LEU A 608 22.59 34.17 -8.20
C LEU A 608 21.73 33.26 -7.33
N ARG A 609 22.07 33.18 -6.04
CA ARG A 609 21.43 32.37 -5.00
C ARG A 609 21.36 33.18 -3.71
N LEU A 610 20.20 33.13 -3.05
CA LEU A 610 19.98 33.71 -1.74
C LEU A 610 20.13 32.62 -0.68
N CYS A 611 21.31 32.52 -0.09
CA CYS A 611 21.59 31.52 0.94
C CYS A 611 21.51 32.15 2.34
N ARG A 612 21.39 31.29 3.36
CA ARG A 612 21.43 31.72 4.77
C ARG A 612 22.77 32.38 5.07
N TRP A 613 22.74 33.51 5.78
CA TRP A 613 23.95 34.15 6.27
C TRP A 613 24.51 33.38 7.48
N PHE A 614 23.69 33.21 8.51
CA PHE A 614 23.97 32.29 9.61
C PHE A 614 23.36 30.93 9.32
N ARG A 615 24.20 29.89 9.27
CA ARG A 615 23.80 28.51 8.92
C ARG A 615 22.71 27.97 9.85
N ASP A 616 22.85 28.23 11.14
CA ASP A 616 22.04 27.62 12.20
C ASP A 616 20.68 28.31 12.37
N LEU A 617 20.58 29.56 11.93
CA LEU A 617 19.32 30.31 11.95
C LEU A 617 18.48 30.02 10.69
N PRO A 618 17.14 30.10 10.79
CA PRO A 618 16.26 29.92 9.64
C PRO A 618 16.50 30.99 8.57
N TRP A 619 16.16 30.69 7.32
CA TRP A 619 16.27 31.67 6.25
C TRP A 619 15.23 32.77 6.42
N ALA A 620 15.68 34.02 6.31
CA ALA A 620 14.83 35.21 6.30
C ALA A 620 15.49 36.33 5.47
N PRO A 621 14.76 37.37 5.04
CA PRO A 621 15.34 38.53 4.36
C PRO A 621 16.46 39.24 5.15
N TRP A 622 16.44 39.13 6.49
CA TRP A 622 17.46 39.65 7.41
C TRP A 622 18.47 38.59 7.88
N ASN A 623 18.45 37.40 7.29
CA ASN A 623 19.44 36.34 7.49
C ASN A 623 19.79 35.70 6.13
N CYS A 624 19.94 36.52 5.09
CA CYS A 624 20.29 36.04 3.76
C CYS A 624 21.41 36.86 3.13
N VAL A 625 22.16 36.25 2.22
CA VAL A 625 23.13 36.94 1.36
C VAL A 625 23.00 36.45 -0.07
N LEU A 626 23.12 37.40 -1.01
CA LEU A 626 23.08 37.14 -2.44
C LEU A 626 24.47 36.82 -2.96
N LEU A 627 24.67 35.56 -3.37
CA LEU A 627 25.95 35.02 -3.84
C LEU A 627 25.79 34.29 -5.17
N SER A 628 26.89 34.04 -5.88
CA SER A 628 26.89 33.11 -7.01
C SER A 628 26.72 31.66 -6.53
N LEU A 629 26.39 30.74 -7.44
CA LEU A 629 26.22 29.32 -7.11
C LEU A 629 27.49 28.69 -6.51
N GLU A 630 28.66 29.12 -6.96
CA GLU A 630 29.94 28.61 -6.46
C GLU A 630 30.29 29.22 -5.10
N GLU A 631 30.09 30.53 -4.96
CA GLU A 631 30.27 31.25 -3.70
C GLU A 631 29.34 30.75 -2.61
N SER A 632 28.09 30.43 -2.94
CA SER A 632 27.13 29.93 -1.96
C SER A 632 27.52 28.55 -1.44
N LYS A 633 28.02 27.67 -2.30
CA LYS A 633 28.56 26.36 -1.90
C LYS A 633 29.78 26.50 -1.00
N ALA A 634 30.64 27.48 -1.26
CA ALA A 634 31.77 27.78 -0.40
C ALA A 634 31.29 28.34 0.95
N HIS A 635 30.38 29.31 0.94
CA HIS A 635 29.83 29.96 2.13
C HIS A 635 29.18 28.96 3.09
N LEU A 636 28.38 28.01 2.57
CA LEU A 636 27.69 27.00 3.39
C LEU A 636 28.65 25.99 4.06
N LYS A 637 29.91 25.88 3.61
CA LYS A 637 30.94 25.03 4.23
C LYS A 637 31.71 25.73 5.35
N ILE A 638 31.56 27.04 5.50
CA ILE A 638 32.26 27.82 6.53
C ILE A 638 31.56 27.57 7.88
N ASP A 639 32.32 27.18 8.90
CA ASP A 639 31.80 27.03 10.27
C ASP A 639 31.80 28.37 11.04
N LYS A 640 32.89 29.15 10.93
CA LYS A 640 33.01 30.47 11.57
C LYS A 640 33.19 31.57 10.53
N LEU A 641 32.21 32.45 10.43
CA LEU A 641 32.20 33.54 9.45
C LEU A 641 33.28 34.60 9.72
N GLU A 642 33.62 34.83 10.99
CA GLU A 642 34.59 35.84 11.45
C GLU A 642 36.02 35.55 10.98
N GLU A 643 36.35 34.28 10.72
CA GLU A 643 37.68 33.87 10.27
C GLU A 643 37.86 34.06 8.74
N VAL A 644 36.77 34.22 7.98
CA VAL A 644 36.80 34.25 6.50
C VAL A 644 36.42 35.61 5.93
N TYR A 645 35.47 36.32 6.53
CA TYR A 645 34.98 37.61 6.03
C TYR A 645 35.53 38.79 6.83
N ASP A 646 35.88 39.87 6.14
CA ASP A 646 36.34 41.12 6.77
C ASP A 646 35.17 41.87 7.45
N ASN A 647 35.47 42.61 8.52
CA ASN A 647 34.52 43.41 9.29
C ASN A 647 33.75 44.42 8.44
N HIS A 648 34.41 45.03 7.44
CA HIS A 648 33.74 45.95 6.52
C HIS A 648 32.63 45.24 5.72
N PHE A 649 32.86 43.98 5.32
CA PHE A 649 31.86 43.17 4.63
C PHE A 649 30.69 42.82 5.55
N PHE A 650 30.96 42.45 6.82
CA PHE A 650 29.91 42.26 7.82
C PHE A 650 29.01 43.50 7.97
N CYS A 651 29.60 44.69 8.15
CA CYS A 651 28.83 45.93 8.27
C CYS A 651 27.96 46.18 7.04
N ARG A 652 28.47 45.92 5.83
CA ARG A 652 27.68 46.02 4.59
C ARG A 652 26.49 45.07 4.61
N VAL A 653 26.70 43.81 4.97
CA VAL A 653 25.64 42.79 5.03
C VAL A 653 24.59 43.15 6.08
N PHE A 654 25.00 43.54 7.29
CA PHE A 654 24.07 43.95 8.34
C PHE A 654 23.25 45.18 7.96
N ASN A 655 23.86 46.18 7.29
CA ASN A 655 23.10 47.32 6.75
C ASN A 655 22.03 46.87 5.75
N LYS A 656 22.31 45.85 4.92
CA LYS A 656 21.30 45.26 4.02
C LYS A 656 20.21 44.52 4.80
N HIS A 657 20.56 43.82 5.87
CA HIS A 657 19.58 43.15 6.73
C HIS A 657 18.67 44.14 7.45
N GLU A 658 19.19 45.27 7.93
CA GLU A 658 18.38 46.34 8.53
C GLU A 658 17.44 46.99 7.50
N LEU A 659 17.92 47.22 6.27
CA LEU A 659 17.05 47.64 5.15
C LEU A 659 15.96 46.60 4.86
N ALA A 660 16.27 45.31 4.97
CA ALA A 660 15.29 44.25 4.81
C ALA A 660 14.24 44.26 5.94
N LYS A 661 14.65 44.42 7.20
CA LYS A 661 13.72 44.48 8.35
C LYS A 661 12.74 45.65 8.24
N THR A 662 13.22 46.82 7.79
CA THR A 662 12.34 47.99 7.63
C THR A 662 11.31 47.76 6.53
N HIS A 663 11.70 47.17 5.40
CA HIS A 663 10.80 46.87 4.30
C HIS A 663 9.81 45.73 4.61
N PHE A 664 10.26 44.68 5.31
CA PHE A 664 9.49 43.46 5.59
C PHE A 664 8.89 43.43 7.01
N ARG A 665 8.65 44.59 7.62
CA ARG A 665 8.11 44.71 8.99
C ARG A 665 6.77 44.00 9.19
N ALA A 666 5.90 43.98 8.18
CA ALA A 666 4.63 43.26 8.25
C ALA A 666 4.82 41.74 8.26
N VAL A 667 5.83 41.22 7.56
CA VAL A 667 6.15 39.78 7.53
C VAL A 667 6.71 39.31 8.86
N LEU A 668 7.52 40.14 9.53
CA LEU A 668 8.00 39.88 10.89
C LEU A 668 6.81 39.64 11.86
N LYS A 669 5.82 40.54 11.84
CA LYS A 669 4.62 40.39 12.67
C LYS A 669 3.78 39.15 12.33
N LEU A 670 3.71 38.80 11.04
CA LEU A 670 3.01 37.60 10.59
C LEU A 670 3.74 36.33 11.03
N GLU A 671 5.07 36.32 11.00
CA GLU A 671 5.87 35.19 11.48
C GLU A 671 5.61 34.91 12.96
N GLU A 672 5.62 35.95 13.81
CA GLU A 672 5.29 35.84 15.24
C GLU A 672 3.92 35.17 15.42
N HIS A 673 2.91 35.66 14.69
CA HIS A 673 1.57 35.07 14.72
C HIS A 673 1.53 33.62 14.23
N PHE A 674 2.25 33.25 13.17
CA PHE A 674 2.26 31.86 12.69
C PHE A 674 3.02 30.90 13.61
N GLN A 675 4.06 31.38 14.30
CA GLN A 675 4.78 30.59 15.31
C GLN A 675 3.90 30.34 16.53
N GLU A 676 3.20 31.36 17.03
CA GLU A 676 2.26 31.22 18.15
C GLU A 676 1.14 30.21 17.83
N PHE A 677 0.50 30.30 16.67
CA PHE A 677 -0.56 29.35 16.29
C PHE A 677 -0.04 27.92 16.05
N GLY A 678 1.21 27.76 15.61
CA GLY A 678 1.83 26.45 15.40
C GLY A 678 2.14 25.70 16.70
N GLU A 679 2.24 26.39 17.83
CA GLU A 679 2.44 25.80 19.15
C GLU A 679 1.13 25.33 19.80
N TYR A 680 0.00 25.99 19.54
CA TYR A 680 -1.30 25.69 20.17
C TYR A 680 -2.12 24.59 19.48
N ASP A 681 -1.89 24.31 18.20
CA ASP A 681 -2.74 23.39 17.43
C ASP A 681 -2.09 21.99 17.29
N THR A 682 -2.43 21.08 18.22
CA THR A 682 -1.92 19.70 18.31
C THR A 682 -2.17 18.87 17.05
N LYS A 683 -3.15 19.25 16.19
CA LYS A 683 -3.41 18.61 14.90
C LYS A 683 -2.30 18.80 13.87
N TRP A 684 -1.52 19.88 13.92
CA TRP A 684 -0.40 20.09 12.99
C TRP A 684 0.75 19.10 13.23
N ASN A 685 0.89 18.62 14.45
CA ASN A 685 1.87 17.58 14.79
C ASN A 685 1.44 16.19 14.28
N GLU A 686 0.15 15.96 14.06
CA GLU A 686 -0.36 14.74 13.40
C GLU A 686 -0.14 14.80 11.88
N ILE A 687 -0.27 15.98 11.26
CA ILE A 687 0.01 16.22 9.83
C ILE A 687 1.51 16.08 9.51
N LYS A 688 2.41 16.35 10.46
CA LYS A 688 3.88 16.14 10.28
C LYS A 688 4.26 14.70 9.91
N LYS A 689 3.41 13.71 10.19
CA LYS A 689 3.65 12.30 9.79
C LYS A 689 3.15 11.96 8.39
N PHE A 690 2.31 12.80 7.79
CA PHE A 690 1.80 12.63 6.42
C PHE A 690 2.62 13.49 5.45
N VAL A 691 3.75 12.93 4.98
CA VAL A 691 4.45 13.44 3.80
C VAL A 691 3.70 12.96 2.57
N ASP A 692 2.63 13.67 2.23
CA ASP A 692 2.15 13.89 0.86
C ASP A 692 0.95 14.83 0.95
N PHE A 693 1.24 16.14 0.95
CA PHE A 693 0.20 17.13 0.70
C PHE A 693 0.37 17.70 -0.72
N VAL A 694 -0.59 17.30 -1.55
CA VAL A 694 -0.96 17.88 -2.84
C VAL A 694 -0.85 19.39 -2.79
N ALA A 695 -0.40 20.01 -3.89
CA ALA A 695 -0.31 21.44 -4.08
C ALA A 695 -1.62 22.16 -3.72
N VAL A 696 -1.77 22.53 -2.45
CA VAL A 696 -2.78 23.49 -2.00
C VAL A 696 -2.31 24.82 -2.55
N ASN A 697 -3.00 25.29 -3.59
CA ASN A 697 -2.91 26.67 -4.06
C ASN A 697 -2.82 27.60 -2.85
N SER A 698 -1.72 28.33 -2.74
CA SER A 698 -1.44 29.31 -1.69
C SER A 698 -2.40 30.50 -1.80
N LYS A 699 -3.69 30.29 -1.54
CA LYS A 699 -4.62 31.34 -1.15
C LYS A 699 -4.57 31.37 0.37
N THR A 700 -3.66 32.19 0.89
CA THR A 700 -3.67 32.63 2.29
C THR A 700 -5.07 33.09 2.65
N LYS A 701 -5.78 32.35 3.52
CA LYS A 701 -6.95 32.88 4.20
C LYS A 701 -6.46 34.04 5.07
N VAL A 702 -6.91 35.25 4.77
CA VAL A 702 -6.73 36.38 5.67
C VAL A 702 -7.66 36.13 6.84
N PHE A 703 -7.12 35.92 8.04
CA PHE A 703 -7.93 35.94 9.25
C PHE A 703 -8.26 37.41 9.55
N LEU A 704 -9.55 37.72 9.60
CA LEU A 704 -10.05 39.01 10.04
C LEU A 704 -9.59 39.21 11.47
N SER A 705 -8.67 40.15 11.69
CA SER A 705 -8.47 40.72 13.01
C SER A 705 -9.76 41.46 13.38
N CYS A 706 -10.29 41.04 14.51
CA CYS A 706 -11.29 41.68 15.36
C CYS A 706 -11.49 43.18 15.07
N HIS A 707 -12.72 43.54 14.69
CA HIS A 707 -13.36 44.75 15.19
C HIS A 707 -14.31 44.35 16.32
#